data_AF-A0A317US83-F1
#
_entry.id   AF-A0A317US83-F1
#
_cell.length_a   1.000
_cell.length_b   1.000
_cell.length_c   1.000
_cell.angle_alpha   90.00
_cell.angle_beta   90.00
_cell.angle_gamma   90.00
#
_symmetry.space_group_name_H-M   'P 1'
#
loop_
_entity.id
_entity.type
_entity.pdbx_description
1 polymer ?
#
loop_
_entity_poly.entity_id
_entity_poly.type
_entity_poly.pdbx_seq_one_letter_code
_entity_poly.pdbx_strand_id
1 'polypeptide(L)'
;MANAFNLYMQIVPDLNGDAKADAPAAGQAQAGEAEDDSDDDEVEDGNAAGEGAASGAAKKKKKRKSKKKKKGGAKVQSSPPRVPLSTLFAGKEYPEGEIVEYQNENSYRTTNEEKRYLDRMKNDFLQEYRQAAEVHRQVRQYAQKTIKPGQTLTEIAEGIEESVRALTGHQGLEEGDNLKGGMGFPCGLSINHCAAHYTPNAGNKMVLQQGDVMKVDFGAHINGRIVDSAFTVAFDPVYDPLLAAVKDATNTGIREAGIDVRMSDIGAAIQEAMESYEVEINGTMYPVKCIRNLNGHNIDQHIIHGGKSVPIVKGGDQTKMEEGEVFAIETFGSTGKGYVREDMETSHYALIPDHSQVPLRLSSAKNLLNVINKNFGTLPFCRRYLDRLGQDKYLLGLNNLVSSGIVQDYPPLCDIKGSYTAQYEHEIGPSVDPGSPTWKASAPKLTGQAAQATPDKTEPSTRIDPPETSAVDDHFFWTYTEEPHRSRRQAIIKAHPEVTKLCGPEPLTKYVVLGVVSLQVLCAYLLRNTSMFDWKFLATAYVIGATSNQNLFLAIHEISHNLAFRSAMANRLLAIFANIPIGLPYSAAFRPYHLTHHKSLGVAGLDTDLPTAVEAFLLDSLLGKAFFCTFQIFFYAVRPMFIYSPPFTSIHVLNLITQLTFDYALTKFCGGSLQPLLYLLLSSFLAGSLHPCAGHFIAEHYFFSQVGHGTESIQEQKNNQKKKPHPLDSLPPPETYSYYGPLNFFTYNVGLHNEHHDFPAIPWTRLHELHRIASEFYEPLPCHHSWVWVIWTFILDKNVGMWCRVKRAQGGRVVGGGGGRAGESISASSAGPEGESGDGWKESEIQN
;
A
#
# COMPACT_ATOMS: atom_id res chain seq x y z
N MET A 1 33.91 -17.45 46.50
CA MET A 1 34.57 -16.24 46.01
C MET A 1 33.71 -15.05 46.40
N ALA A 2 34.26 -14.10 47.14
CA ALA A 2 33.62 -12.82 47.46
C ALA A 2 34.41 -11.68 46.78
N ASN A 3 33.84 -10.47 46.76
CA ASN A 3 34.37 -9.23 46.18
C ASN A 3 34.35 -9.12 44.64
N ALA A 4 33.20 -8.72 44.10
CA ALA A 4 33.09 -8.04 42.79
C ALA A 4 31.83 -7.14 42.66
N PHE A 5 31.33 -6.55 43.76
CA PHE A 5 30.06 -5.79 43.76
C PHE A 5 30.14 -4.38 44.41
N ASN A 6 31.34 -3.83 44.63
CA ASN A 6 31.52 -2.61 45.42
C ASN A 6 32.55 -1.61 44.83
N LEU A 7 32.57 -1.41 43.51
CA LEU A 7 33.44 -0.41 42.88
C LEU A 7 32.83 0.29 41.65
N TYR A 8 31.66 0.91 41.83
CA TYR A 8 31.12 1.90 40.85
C TYR A 8 30.29 3.03 41.49
N MET A 9 30.58 3.38 42.76
CA MET A 9 29.85 4.40 43.53
C MET A 9 30.80 5.31 44.33
N GLN A 10 31.79 5.92 43.66
CA GLN A 10 32.71 6.88 44.29
C GLN A 10 33.53 7.70 43.25
N ILE A 11 32.94 8.75 42.66
CA ILE A 11 33.56 10.09 42.45
C ILE A 11 32.41 11.11 42.29
N VAL A 12 32.00 11.76 43.38
CA VAL A 12 31.29 13.06 43.37
C VAL A 12 32.00 13.92 44.41
N PRO A 13 32.50 15.13 44.08
CA PRO A 13 33.06 16.03 45.09
C PRO A 13 31.97 16.55 46.03
N ASP A 14 32.27 16.58 47.32
CA ASP A 14 31.40 17.08 48.38
C ASP A 14 30.85 18.48 48.11
N LEU A 15 29.58 18.70 48.47
CA LEU A 15 29.14 19.89 49.20
C LEU A 15 27.76 19.60 49.84
N ASN A 16 27.77 19.07 51.06
CA ASN A 16 26.64 19.20 51.99
C ASN A 16 27.21 19.55 53.37
N GLY A 17 26.80 20.70 53.91
CA GLY A 17 27.09 21.12 55.27
C GLY A 17 25.78 21.59 55.89
N ASP A 18 25.39 20.97 57.00
CA ASP A 18 24.06 21.10 57.61
C ASP A 18 23.74 22.53 58.09
N ALA A 19 22.47 22.91 57.98
CA ALA A 19 21.84 23.83 58.93
C ALA A 19 20.35 23.51 59.09
N LYS A 20 19.89 23.48 60.35
CA LYS A 20 18.50 23.20 60.73
C LYS A 20 17.58 24.41 60.49
N ALA A 21 16.29 24.14 60.49
CA ALA A 21 15.25 25.17 60.54
C ALA A 21 15.31 25.98 61.84
N ASP A 22 15.04 27.28 61.73
CA ASP A 22 14.33 28.07 62.74
C ASP A 22 13.68 29.28 62.03
N ALA A 23 12.46 29.65 62.44
CA ALA A 23 11.78 30.86 61.98
C ALA A 23 12.18 32.08 62.85
N PRO A 24 12.03 33.31 62.35
CA PRO A 24 10.97 34.14 62.95
C PRO A 24 10.24 35.07 61.97
N ALA A 25 9.29 35.84 62.51
CA ALA A 25 8.24 36.54 61.77
C ALA A 25 8.51 38.05 61.49
N ALA A 26 7.72 38.59 60.55
CA ALA A 26 7.12 39.93 60.48
C ALA A 26 7.92 41.20 60.86
N GLY A 27 7.99 42.14 59.91
CA GLY A 27 8.31 43.57 60.12
C GLY A 27 7.74 44.43 58.99
N GLN A 28 7.20 45.62 59.30
CA GLN A 28 6.38 46.46 58.41
C GLN A 28 7.13 47.66 57.78
N ALA A 29 6.43 48.36 56.87
CA ALA A 29 6.57 49.73 56.33
C ALA A 29 6.98 49.79 54.84
N GLN A 30 6.26 50.34 53.84
CA GLN A 30 5.13 51.29 53.66
C GLN A 30 5.54 52.67 53.05
N ALA A 31 4.98 52.96 51.86
CA ALA A 31 4.66 54.26 51.22
C ALA A 31 5.75 55.19 50.63
N GLY A 32 5.30 55.98 49.61
CA GLY A 32 6.02 57.02 48.85
C GLY A 32 5.93 56.79 47.32
N GLU A 33 4.77 57.03 46.67
CA GLU A 33 4.42 58.25 45.87
C GLU A 33 5.05 58.23 44.44
N ALA A 34 4.28 58.19 43.35
CA ALA A 34 3.55 59.30 42.67
C ALA A 34 4.53 60.33 42.05
N GLU A 35 4.38 60.91 40.84
CA GLU A 35 3.41 60.86 39.72
C GLU A 35 4.25 61.19 38.43
N ASP A 36 3.94 60.63 37.26
CA ASP A 36 3.18 61.24 36.14
C ASP A 36 3.87 62.45 35.45
N ASP A 37 4.15 62.32 34.15
CA ASP A 37 3.72 63.29 33.11
C ASP A 37 4.03 62.77 31.69
N SER A 38 3.21 63.19 30.72
CA SER A 38 3.23 62.79 29.30
C SER A 38 3.93 63.81 28.38
N ASP A 39 4.15 63.42 27.12
CA ASP A 39 3.69 64.12 25.90
C ASP A 39 4.53 63.68 24.67
N ASP A 40 3.89 63.00 23.70
CA ASP A 40 3.34 63.57 22.47
C ASP A 40 4.20 64.65 21.73
N ASP A 41 4.30 64.72 20.39
CA ASP A 41 3.74 63.88 19.31
C ASP A 41 4.44 64.14 17.94
N GLU A 42 3.98 63.46 16.88
CA GLU A 42 3.96 63.87 15.45
C GLU A 42 5.31 64.01 14.64
N VAL A 43 5.54 63.32 13.50
CA VAL A 43 4.98 63.48 12.11
C VAL A 43 5.65 64.67 11.36
N GLU A 44 6.11 64.65 10.09
CA GLU A 44 5.90 63.78 8.90
C GLU A 44 7.10 63.82 7.89
N ASP A 45 7.11 62.86 6.95
CA ASP A 45 7.57 62.89 5.53
C ASP A 45 8.95 63.41 5.04
N GLY A 46 9.28 63.09 3.77
CA GLY A 46 10.09 64.03 2.95
C GLY A 46 11.35 63.55 2.20
N ASN A 47 11.32 62.40 1.54
CA ASN A 47 11.94 62.05 0.22
C ASN A 47 13.29 62.68 -0.32
N ALA A 48 13.99 61.85 -1.12
CA ALA A 48 14.90 62.18 -2.24
C ALA A 48 16.37 62.62 -2.03
N ALA A 49 17.27 61.70 -2.41
CA ALA A 49 18.40 61.82 -3.36
C ALA A 49 19.44 62.97 -3.27
N GLY A 50 20.73 62.59 -3.37
CA GLY A 50 21.84 63.51 -3.68
C GLY A 50 23.24 62.91 -3.47
N GLU A 51 23.94 62.59 -4.57
CA GLU A 51 25.34 62.12 -4.56
C GLU A 51 26.34 63.30 -4.34
N GLY A 52 27.61 63.02 -4.00
CA GLY A 52 28.70 63.95 -4.38
C GLY A 52 29.87 64.20 -3.41
N ALA A 53 30.88 63.33 -3.47
CA ALA A 53 32.33 63.66 -3.46
C ALA A 53 32.97 64.67 -2.45
N ALA A 54 33.73 64.07 -1.51
CA ALA A 54 35.19 64.22 -1.34
C ALA A 54 35.89 65.45 -0.69
N SER A 55 37.03 65.11 -0.04
CA SER A 55 38.09 65.95 0.58
C SER A 55 37.81 66.52 1.99
N GLY A 56 38.78 66.58 2.93
CA GLY A 56 40.13 65.99 2.97
C GLY A 56 40.91 66.38 4.25
N ALA A 57 41.73 65.45 4.80
CA ALA A 57 42.66 65.62 5.95
C ALA A 57 42.04 66.06 7.32
N ALA A 58 42.42 65.56 8.50
CA ALA A 58 43.71 65.11 8.99
C ALA A 58 43.58 64.19 10.24
N LYS A 59 44.58 63.33 10.49
CA LYS A 59 44.60 62.36 11.61
C LYS A 59 44.95 63.00 12.96
N LYS A 60 44.17 62.74 14.01
CA LYS A 60 44.66 62.68 15.41
C LYS A 60 44.21 61.40 16.10
N LYS A 61 45.15 60.48 16.32
CA LYS A 61 44.92 59.21 17.06
C LYS A 61 44.57 59.50 18.52
N LYS A 62 43.39 59.08 18.98
CA LYS A 62 43.06 58.93 20.41
C LYS A 62 42.60 57.48 20.65
N LYS A 63 43.33 56.72 21.47
CA LYS A 63 43.00 55.32 21.82
C LYS A 63 41.61 55.27 22.47
N ARG A 64 40.59 54.75 21.78
CA ARG A 64 39.36 54.30 22.44
C ARG A 64 39.64 52.97 23.12
N LYS A 65 39.41 52.86 24.43
CA LYS A 65 39.30 51.57 25.12
C LYS A 65 38.25 50.74 24.38
N SER A 66 38.57 49.49 24.06
CA SER A 66 37.56 48.57 23.52
C SER A 66 36.44 48.42 24.55
N LYS A 67 35.20 48.71 24.15
CA LYS A 67 34.04 48.21 24.91
C LYS A 67 34.20 46.68 24.94
N LYS A 68 34.36 46.13 26.14
CA LYS A 68 34.47 44.69 26.37
C LYS A 68 33.17 44.08 25.85
N LYS A 69 33.18 43.52 24.64
CA LYS A 69 32.03 42.83 24.04
C LYS A 69 31.67 41.73 25.05
N LYS A 70 30.53 41.86 25.76
CA LYS A 70 30.00 40.73 26.55
C LYS A 70 29.92 39.59 25.54
N LYS A 71 30.70 38.51 25.76
CA LYS A 71 30.36 37.23 25.16
C LYS A 71 28.96 36.94 25.69
N GLY A 72 27.94 37.07 24.84
CA GLY A 72 26.66 36.46 25.15
C GLY A 72 26.95 34.98 25.41
N GLY A 73 26.41 34.43 26.49
CA GLY A 73 26.42 32.98 26.66
C GLY A 73 25.80 32.34 25.43
N ALA A 74 26.19 31.10 25.14
CA ALA A 74 25.43 30.29 24.19
C ALA A 74 23.95 30.34 24.63
N LYS A 75 23.04 30.69 23.72
CA LYS A 75 21.62 30.59 24.03
C LYS A 75 21.33 29.12 24.32
N VAL A 76 20.73 28.84 25.46
CA VAL A 76 20.36 27.49 25.87
C VAL A 76 18.87 27.31 25.63
N GLN A 77 18.45 26.11 25.24
CA GLN A 77 17.04 25.75 25.13
C GLN A 77 16.34 25.85 26.51
N SER A 78 15.05 26.20 26.53
CA SER A 78 14.23 26.24 27.74
C SER A 78 13.67 24.86 28.12
N SER A 79 13.02 24.77 29.28
CA SER A 79 12.22 23.60 29.67
C SER A 79 10.86 24.10 30.21
N PRO A 80 9.72 23.85 29.53
CA PRO A 80 9.61 23.13 28.25
C PRO A 80 10.35 23.85 27.11
N PRO A 81 10.80 23.12 26.06
CA PRO A 81 11.53 23.70 24.95
C PRO A 81 10.62 24.63 24.14
N ARG A 82 11.00 25.91 24.08
CA ARG A 82 10.21 27.01 23.47
C ARG A 82 11.07 28.02 22.70
N VAL A 83 12.40 27.85 22.67
CA VAL A 83 13.32 28.72 21.92
C VAL A 83 13.43 28.18 20.48
N PRO A 84 13.08 28.97 19.44
CA PRO A 84 13.16 28.53 18.05
C PRO A 84 14.59 28.16 17.66
N LEU A 85 14.73 27.02 16.98
CA LEU A 85 16.02 26.39 16.72
C LEU A 85 16.94 27.25 15.85
N SER A 86 16.37 27.97 14.89
CA SER A 86 17.04 28.98 14.06
C SER A 86 17.71 30.11 14.87
N THR A 87 17.26 30.37 16.11
CA THR A 87 17.87 31.36 17.01
C THR A 87 19.01 30.81 17.85
N LEU A 88 19.09 29.48 17.99
CA LEU A 88 20.20 28.74 18.61
C LEU A 88 21.32 28.50 17.57
N PHE A 89 20.94 28.11 16.35
CA PHE A 89 21.83 27.84 15.22
C PHE A 89 21.77 28.96 14.18
N ALA A 90 22.24 30.16 14.57
CA ALA A 90 22.13 31.38 13.76
C ALA A 90 22.84 31.33 12.38
N GLY A 91 23.71 30.33 12.14
CA GLY A 91 24.33 30.08 10.83
C GLY A 91 23.48 29.23 9.87
N LYS A 92 22.33 28.70 10.31
CA LYS A 92 21.54 27.65 9.62
C LYS A 92 22.32 26.34 9.36
N GLU A 93 23.39 26.11 10.09
CA GLU A 93 24.09 24.83 10.16
C GLU A 93 23.56 24.06 11.35
N TYR A 94 22.83 22.96 11.09
CA TYR A 94 22.21 22.14 12.12
C TYR A 94 22.99 20.83 12.36
N PRO A 95 22.92 20.22 13.56
CA PRO A 95 23.68 19.03 13.87
C PRO A 95 23.32 17.85 12.95
N GLU A 96 24.35 17.24 12.37
CA GLU A 96 24.23 16.05 11.54
C GLU A 96 23.68 14.86 12.34
N GLY A 97 23.05 13.91 11.64
CA GLY A 97 22.64 12.63 12.22
C GLY A 97 23.77 11.63 12.30
N GLU A 98 23.41 10.38 12.55
CA GLU A 98 24.34 9.25 12.45
C GLU A 98 24.67 8.97 10.98
N ILE A 99 25.96 9.03 10.60
CA ILE A 99 26.44 8.71 9.26
C ILE A 99 27.03 7.30 9.28
N VAL A 100 26.53 6.44 8.39
CA VAL A 100 26.91 5.02 8.25
C VAL A 100 27.38 4.76 6.82
N GLU A 101 28.41 3.93 6.66
CA GLU A 101 28.85 3.48 5.33
C GLU A 101 27.98 2.33 4.82
N TYR A 102 27.57 2.37 3.55
CA TYR A 102 26.85 1.25 2.91
C TYR A 102 27.70 -0.02 2.88
N GLN A 103 27.08 -1.16 3.18
CA GLN A 103 27.77 -2.46 3.16
C GLN A 103 28.18 -2.90 1.73
N ASN A 104 29.13 -3.83 1.66
CA ASN A 104 29.52 -4.56 0.45
C ASN A 104 29.99 -3.67 -0.73
N GLU A 105 29.54 -4.01 -1.95
CA GLU A 105 29.98 -3.39 -3.22
C GLU A 105 29.63 -1.90 -3.35
N ASN A 106 28.90 -1.30 -2.41
CA ASN A 106 28.56 0.13 -2.45
C ASN A 106 29.68 1.07 -1.93
N SER A 107 30.73 0.51 -1.31
CA SER A 107 31.83 1.27 -0.71
C SER A 107 32.66 2.13 -1.68
N TYR A 108 32.63 1.89 -3.00
CA TYR A 108 33.31 2.77 -3.97
C TYR A 108 32.71 4.19 -4.00
N ARG A 109 31.45 4.38 -3.58
CA ARG A 109 30.72 5.65 -3.69
C ARG A 109 31.37 6.79 -2.89
N THR A 110 31.91 6.51 -1.70
CA THR A 110 32.62 7.51 -0.86
C THR A 110 33.90 8.03 -1.51
N THR A 111 34.53 7.25 -2.39
CA THR A 111 35.76 7.65 -3.10
C THR A 111 35.49 8.48 -4.35
N ASN A 112 34.28 8.43 -4.92
CA ASN A 112 33.95 9.12 -6.15
C ASN A 112 33.79 10.65 -5.92
N GLU A 113 34.47 11.47 -6.72
CA GLU A 113 34.45 12.93 -6.59
C GLU A 113 33.17 13.57 -7.17
N GLU A 114 32.58 12.95 -8.19
CA GLU A 114 31.35 13.42 -8.85
C GLU A 114 30.14 13.28 -7.92
N LYS A 115 30.01 12.15 -7.22
CA LYS A 115 28.95 11.94 -6.22
C LYS A 115 29.05 12.96 -5.08
N ARG A 116 30.25 13.14 -4.53
CA ARG A 116 30.53 14.18 -3.52
C ARG A 116 30.30 15.61 -4.02
N TYR A 117 30.35 15.87 -5.32
CA TYR A 117 29.94 17.16 -5.90
C TYR A 117 28.42 17.32 -5.95
N LEU A 118 27.68 16.27 -6.36
CA LEU A 118 26.22 16.26 -6.37
C LEU A 118 25.63 16.42 -4.96
N ASP A 119 26.23 15.78 -3.95
CA ASP A 119 25.80 15.93 -2.56
C ASP A 119 25.97 17.38 -2.07
N ARG A 120 27.11 18.02 -2.39
CA ARG A 120 27.35 19.44 -2.07
C ARG A 120 26.34 20.39 -2.73
N MET A 121 25.75 20.02 -3.86
CA MET A 121 24.68 20.79 -4.50
C MET A 121 23.32 20.67 -3.77
N LYS A 122 23.15 19.73 -2.83
CA LYS A 122 21.93 19.49 -2.05
C LYS A 122 21.99 20.01 -0.60
N ASN A 123 22.88 20.95 -0.28
CA ASN A 123 23.09 21.43 1.10
C ASN A 123 21.78 21.92 1.76
N ASP A 124 20.97 22.74 1.07
CA ASP A 124 19.71 23.26 1.62
C ASP A 124 18.72 22.14 2.01
N PHE A 125 18.56 21.12 1.14
CA PHE A 125 17.73 19.93 1.40
C PHE A 125 18.17 19.20 2.69
N LEU A 126 19.47 19.07 2.93
CA LEU A 126 19.98 18.40 4.12
C LEU A 126 19.86 19.26 5.38
N GLN A 127 20.03 20.58 5.28
CA GLN A 127 19.84 21.46 6.44
C GLN A 127 18.37 21.52 6.89
N GLU A 128 17.41 21.40 5.97
CA GLU A 128 15.97 21.29 6.30
C GLU A 128 15.67 20.04 7.13
N TYR A 129 16.12 18.85 6.68
CA TYR A 129 16.00 17.60 7.45
C TYR A 129 16.76 17.68 8.79
N ARG A 130 18.01 18.16 8.81
CA ARG A 130 18.81 18.30 10.05
C ARG A 130 18.17 19.27 11.05
N GLN A 131 17.52 20.34 10.57
CA GLN A 131 16.73 21.24 11.40
C GLN A 131 15.56 20.49 12.04
N ALA A 132 14.72 19.84 11.24
CA ALA A 132 13.57 19.08 11.73
C ALA A 132 14.00 17.96 12.70
N ALA A 133 15.12 17.29 12.43
CA ALA A 133 15.62 16.18 13.24
C ALA A 133 16.15 16.66 14.59
N GLU A 134 16.78 17.84 14.63
CA GLU A 134 17.18 18.47 15.89
C GLU A 134 15.99 19.00 16.70
N VAL A 135 14.93 19.49 16.04
CA VAL A 135 13.64 19.77 16.71
C VAL A 135 13.11 18.48 17.35
N HIS A 136 13.00 17.40 16.57
CA HIS A 136 12.54 16.11 17.05
C HIS A 136 13.38 15.62 18.25
N ARG A 137 14.72 15.63 18.15
CA ARG A 137 15.63 15.23 19.24
C ARG A 137 15.39 16.03 20.53
N GLN A 138 15.25 17.35 20.46
CA GLN A 138 15.02 18.18 21.66
C GLN A 138 13.64 17.94 22.27
N VAL A 139 12.59 17.79 21.44
CA VAL A 139 11.23 17.49 21.92
C VAL A 139 11.13 16.08 22.51
N ARG A 140 11.75 15.07 21.86
CA ARG A 140 11.83 13.69 22.36
C ARG A 140 12.52 13.62 23.72
N GLN A 141 13.65 14.33 23.88
CA GLN A 141 14.36 14.42 25.16
C GLN A 141 13.55 15.13 26.26
N TYR A 142 12.66 16.07 25.90
CA TYR A 142 11.72 16.68 26.84
C TYR A 142 10.64 15.66 27.23
N ALA A 143 9.96 15.06 26.25
CA ALA A 143 8.92 14.05 26.44
C ALA A 143 9.40 12.87 27.32
N GLN A 144 10.58 12.31 27.04
CA GLN A 144 11.19 11.23 27.83
C GLN A 144 11.49 11.61 29.30
N LYS A 145 11.54 12.90 29.65
CA LYS A 145 11.76 13.38 31.03
C LYS A 145 10.45 13.75 31.75
N THR A 146 9.40 14.11 31.01
CA THR A 146 8.18 14.69 31.56
C THR A 146 6.96 13.76 31.50
N ILE A 147 6.90 12.83 30.54
CA ILE A 147 5.82 11.84 30.42
C ILE A 147 5.84 10.92 31.65
N LYS A 148 4.73 10.88 32.39
CA LYS A 148 4.55 10.11 33.64
C LYS A 148 3.10 9.62 33.78
N PRO A 149 2.85 8.52 34.51
CA PRO A 149 1.50 8.11 34.84
C PRO A 149 0.73 9.19 35.59
N GLY A 150 -0.58 9.27 35.36
CA GLY A 150 -1.46 10.30 35.93
C GLY A 150 -1.67 11.52 35.04
N GLN A 151 -0.89 11.71 33.98
CA GLN A 151 -1.18 12.70 32.93
C GLN A 151 -2.25 12.20 31.96
N THR A 152 -3.10 13.10 31.48
CA THR A 152 -3.97 12.81 30.34
C THR A 152 -3.15 12.72 29.05
N LEU A 153 -3.62 11.93 28.08
CA LEU A 153 -2.95 11.86 26.77
C LEU A 153 -3.03 13.18 26.02
N THR A 154 -4.06 13.99 26.28
CA THR A 154 -4.21 15.34 25.72
C THR A 154 -3.07 16.26 26.18
N GLU A 155 -2.77 16.31 27.48
CA GLU A 155 -1.66 17.11 28.03
C GLU A 155 -0.30 16.67 27.46
N ILE A 156 -0.10 15.36 27.23
CA ILE A 156 1.11 14.82 26.62
C ILE A 156 1.22 15.26 25.15
N ALA A 157 0.16 15.08 24.36
CA ALA A 157 0.14 15.45 22.95
C ALA A 157 0.36 16.96 22.76
N GLU A 158 -0.40 17.80 23.47
CA GLU A 158 -0.27 19.26 23.38
C GLU A 158 1.12 19.72 23.85
N GLY A 159 1.66 19.13 24.92
CA GLY A 159 3.01 19.42 25.40
C GLY A 159 4.12 19.11 24.38
N ILE A 160 3.98 18.03 23.61
CA ILE A 160 4.89 17.67 22.51
C ILE A 160 4.71 18.64 21.33
N GLU A 161 3.46 18.82 20.87
CA GLU A 161 3.18 19.57 19.66
C GLU A 161 3.46 21.08 19.79
N GLU A 162 3.16 21.70 20.94
CA GLU A 162 3.59 23.07 21.23
C GLU A 162 5.11 23.21 21.19
N SER A 163 5.83 22.18 21.65
CA SER A 163 7.28 22.16 21.64
C SER A 163 7.83 22.12 20.22
N VAL A 164 7.27 21.28 19.34
CA VAL A 164 7.64 21.25 17.91
C VAL A 164 7.35 22.61 17.26
N ARG A 165 6.12 23.12 17.38
CA ARG A 165 5.70 24.42 16.80
C ARG A 165 6.58 25.59 17.28
N ALA A 166 6.98 25.59 18.55
CA ALA A 166 7.88 26.62 19.08
C ALA A 166 9.32 26.48 18.57
N LEU A 167 9.83 25.25 18.38
CA LEU A 167 11.20 24.99 17.95
C LEU A 167 11.39 25.13 16.43
N THR A 168 10.40 24.79 15.61
CA THR A 168 10.39 25.13 14.18
C THR A 168 10.24 26.64 13.97
N GLY A 169 9.58 27.33 14.91
CA GLY A 169 9.21 28.75 14.79
C GLY A 169 7.89 28.98 14.05
N HIS A 170 7.17 27.91 13.71
CA HIS A 170 5.92 27.93 12.95
C HIS A 170 4.77 27.47 13.85
N GLN A 171 3.84 28.38 14.13
CA GLN A 171 2.72 28.12 15.03
C GLN A 171 1.52 27.48 14.34
N GLY A 172 1.48 27.50 13.00
CA GLY A 172 0.40 26.88 12.23
C GLY A 172 -0.98 27.45 12.54
N LEU A 173 -1.05 28.76 12.77
CA LEU A 173 -2.30 29.51 12.98
C LEU A 173 -2.62 30.46 11.81
N GLU A 174 -1.59 30.92 11.09
CA GLU A 174 -1.74 31.70 9.87
C GLU A 174 -1.84 30.77 8.65
N GLU A 175 -2.65 31.14 7.66
CA GLU A 175 -2.81 30.36 6.43
C GLU A 175 -1.44 30.13 5.74
N GLY A 176 -1.11 28.87 5.46
CA GLY A 176 0.15 28.45 4.86
C GLY A 176 1.37 28.46 5.79
N ASP A 177 1.26 28.82 7.07
CA ASP A 177 2.40 28.77 8.01
C ASP A 177 2.84 27.33 8.28
N ASN A 178 1.89 26.44 8.56
CA ASN A 178 2.14 25.02 8.81
C ASN A 178 2.61 24.25 7.55
N LEU A 179 2.66 24.87 6.37
CA LEU A 179 3.34 24.30 5.19
C LEU A 179 4.85 24.60 5.19
N LYS A 180 5.28 25.70 5.83
CA LYS A 180 6.70 26.11 5.92
C LYS A 180 7.45 25.32 7.00
N GLY A 181 6.76 24.92 8.05
CA GLY A 181 7.29 24.04 9.09
C GLY A 181 6.28 23.82 10.21
N GLY A 182 6.56 22.86 11.08
CA GLY A 182 5.62 22.50 12.15
C GLY A 182 5.59 20.99 12.42
N MET A 183 4.39 20.49 12.70
CA MET A 183 4.11 19.07 12.91
C MET A 183 4.08 18.36 11.57
N GLY A 184 4.93 17.36 11.37
CA GLY A 184 4.93 16.53 10.15
C GLY A 184 3.64 15.72 10.01
N PHE A 185 3.13 15.24 11.14
CA PHE A 185 1.86 14.57 11.32
C PHE A 185 1.42 14.68 12.82
N PRO A 186 0.21 14.22 13.21
CA PRO A 186 -0.26 14.32 14.59
C PRO A 186 0.52 13.46 15.58
N CYS A 187 0.62 13.88 16.84
CA CYS A 187 1.32 13.10 17.87
C CYS A 187 0.53 11.83 18.23
N GLY A 188 1.00 10.69 17.76
CA GLY A 188 0.55 9.35 18.12
C GLY A 188 0.94 8.99 19.56
N LEU A 189 -0.05 8.52 20.32
CA LEU A 189 0.03 8.11 21.71
C LEU A 189 -0.69 6.76 21.93
N SER A 190 -0.42 5.80 21.05
CA SER A 190 -1.09 4.49 21.04
C SER A 190 -0.71 3.65 22.26
N ILE A 191 -1.69 3.05 22.95
CA ILE A 191 -1.48 2.34 24.22
C ILE A 191 -1.80 0.84 24.15
N ASN A 192 -0.93 0.04 24.77
CA ASN A 192 -1.03 -1.42 24.93
C ASN A 192 -1.21 -2.12 23.57
N HIS A 193 -2.28 -2.87 23.37
CA HIS A 193 -2.62 -3.52 22.10
C HIS A 193 -2.76 -2.59 20.88
N CYS A 194 -3.05 -1.30 21.07
CA CYS A 194 -3.03 -0.31 19.99
C CYS A 194 -1.59 0.01 19.63
N ALA A 195 -1.19 -0.25 18.38
CA ALA A 195 0.16 -0.05 17.86
C ALA A 195 0.37 1.37 17.34
N ALA A 196 -0.47 1.83 16.41
CA ALA A 196 -0.29 3.07 15.65
C ALA A 196 -1.60 3.87 15.48
N HIS A 197 -1.48 5.10 14.98
CA HIS A 197 -2.57 5.99 14.58
C HIS A 197 -3.61 6.40 15.66
N TYR A 198 -3.29 6.29 16.95
CA TYR A 198 -4.13 6.86 18.01
C TYR A 198 -3.62 8.23 18.49
N THR A 199 -4.47 9.27 18.45
CA THR A 199 -4.23 10.51 19.18
C THR A 199 -5.55 10.97 19.83
N PRO A 200 -5.57 11.56 21.04
CA PRO A 200 -6.83 11.97 21.68
C PRO A 200 -7.60 12.98 20.82
N ASN A 201 -8.89 12.75 20.61
CA ASN A 201 -9.83 13.77 20.12
C ASN A 201 -10.27 14.69 21.27
N ALA A 202 -10.87 15.84 20.95
CA ALA A 202 -11.40 16.77 21.96
C ALA A 202 -12.36 16.08 22.94
N GLY A 203 -12.21 16.36 24.24
CA GLY A 203 -13.01 15.74 25.31
C GLY A 203 -12.57 14.35 25.75
N ASN A 204 -11.51 13.78 25.16
CA ASN A 204 -10.86 12.56 25.65
C ASN A 204 -10.37 12.73 27.10
N LYS A 205 -10.54 11.67 27.92
CA LYS A 205 -10.16 11.63 29.35
C LYS A 205 -9.26 10.44 29.67
N MET A 206 -8.60 9.85 28.68
CA MET A 206 -7.67 8.75 28.90
C MET A 206 -6.44 9.29 29.64
N VAL A 207 -6.09 8.63 30.73
CA VAL A 207 -4.96 8.96 31.60
C VAL A 207 -3.96 7.82 31.49
N LEU A 208 -2.68 8.16 31.27
CA LEU A 208 -1.59 7.21 31.20
C LEU A 208 -1.42 6.49 32.55
N GLN A 209 -1.38 5.17 32.55
CA GLN A 209 -1.24 4.34 33.75
C GLN A 209 0.19 3.80 33.91
N GLN A 210 0.50 3.33 35.13
CA GLN A 210 1.80 2.73 35.46
C GLN A 210 2.10 1.47 34.61
N GLY A 211 1.08 0.67 34.32
CA GLY A 211 1.21 -0.59 33.57
C GLY A 211 1.00 -0.46 32.06
N ASP A 212 0.92 0.75 31.52
CA ASP A 212 0.72 0.98 30.08
C ASP A 212 2.03 0.93 29.28
N VAL A 213 1.94 0.41 28.06
CA VAL A 213 2.99 0.46 27.03
C VAL A 213 2.54 1.42 25.92
N MET A 214 3.03 2.66 25.99
CA MET A 214 2.63 3.75 25.10
C MET A 214 3.69 3.98 24.01
N LYS A 215 3.29 3.97 22.74
CA LYS A 215 4.11 4.46 21.64
C LYS A 215 3.97 5.97 21.57
N VAL A 216 5.08 6.69 21.56
CA VAL A 216 5.13 8.14 21.37
C VAL A 216 5.77 8.38 20.02
N ASP A 217 4.92 8.83 19.10
CA ASP A 217 5.19 8.90 17.67
C ASP A 217 4.80 10.31 17.20
N PHE A 218 5.71 11.07 16.58
CA PHE A 218 5.41 12.44 16.15
C PHE A 218 6.39 12.97 15.10
N GLY A 219 5.85 13.49 14.00
CA GLY A 219 6.67 14.12 12.96
C GLY A 219 7.03 15.58 13.27
N ALA A 220 8.21 16.01 12.83
CA ALA A 220 8.56 17.42 12.69
C ALA A 220 8.97 17.69 11.23
N HIS A 221 8.67 18.87 10.68
CA HIS A 221 9.08 19.19 9.31
C HIS A 221 9.50 20.66 9.11
N ILE A 222 10.29 20.88 8.06
CA ILE A 222 10.63 22.18 7.48
C ILE A 222 10.45 22.07 5.97
N ASN A 223 9.69 22.97 5.33
CA ASN A 223 9.39 22.98 3.88
C ASN A 223 9.00 21.60 3.30
N GLY A 224 8.20 20.85 4.05
CA GLY A 224 7.76 19.50 3.70
C GLY A 224 8.81 18.39 3.82
N ARG A 225 10.03 18.66 4.33
CA ARG A 225 11.01 17.64 4.73
C ARG A 225 10.61 17.09 6.10
N ILE A 226 9.90 15.96 6.10
CA ILE A 226 9.32 15.36 7.32
C ILE A 226 10.33 14.39 7.92
N VAL A 227 10.67 14.62 9.19
CA VAL A 227 11.37 13.66 10.03
C VAL A 227 10.34 12.80 10.72
N ASP A 228 10.43 11.50 10.49
CA ASP A 228 9.65 10.48 11.18
C ASP A 228 10.52 9.74 12.22
N SER A 229 10.01 9.53 13.44
CA SER A 229 10.72 8.82 14.51
C SER A 229 9.88 8.63 15.79
N ALA A 230 9.38 7.44 15.99
CA ALA A 230 8.76 7.00 17.23
C ALA A 230 9.70 6.37 18.29
N PHE A 231 9.21 6.32 19.53
CA PHE A 231 9.80 5.54 20.62
C PHE A 231 8.72 5.05 21.60
N THR A 232 8.95 3.90 22.23
CA THR A 232 8.04 3.38 23.28
C THR A 232 8.42 3.88 24.67
N VAL A 233 7.40 4.18 25.47
CA VAL A 233 7.44 4.47 26.92
C VAL A 233 6.69 3.37 27.67
N ALA A 234 7.35 2.80 28.66
CA ALA A 234 6.76 1.95 29.68
C ALA A 234 7.38 2.32 31.04
N PHE A 235 6.65 2.12 32.13
CA PHE A 235 7.12 2.42 33.50
C PHE A 235 7.28 1.19 34.39
N ASP A 236 6.72 0.06 33.96
CA ASP A 236 6.94 -1.24 34.59
C ASP A 236 8.08 -1.96 33.85
N PRO A 237 9.20 -2.31 34.54
CA PRO A 237 10.33 -3.02 33.93
C PRO A 237 9.98 -4.38 33.32
N VAL A 238 8.80 -4.94 33.61
CA VAL A 238 8.30 -6.17 32.96
C VAL A 238 8.26 -6.05 31.42
N TYR A 239 8.15 -4.82 30.90
CA TYR A 239 8.13 -4.56 29.45
C TYR A 239 9.51 -4.23 28.86
N ASP A 240 10.57 -4.04 29.67
CA ASP A 240 11.92 -3.71 29.16
C ASP A 240 12.44 -4.71 28.12
N PRO A 241 12.23 -6.04 28.25
CA PRO A 241 12.60 -7.01 27.21
C PRO A 241 11.84 -6.83 25.89
N LEU A 242 10.56 -6.45 25.93
CA LEU A 242 9.76 -6.17 24.73
C LEU A 242 10.26 -4.90 24.02
N LEU A 243 10.57 -3.86 24.79
CA LEU A 243 11.17 -2.64 24.24
C LEU A 243 12.57 -2.91 23.65
N ALA A 244 13.37 -3.75 24.30
CA ALA A 244 14.68 -4.15 23.80
C ALA A 244 14.59 -4.90 22.46
N ALA A 245 13.68 -5.89 22.35
CA ALA A 245 13.46 -6.66 21.12
C ALA A 245 13.11 -5.78 19.93
N VAL A 246 12.11 -4.89 20.08
CA VAL A 246 11.68 -3.98 19.01
C VAL A 246 12.79 -3.00 18.64
N LYS A 247 13.52 -2.47 19.63
CA LYS A 247 14.61 -1.55 19.38
C LYS A 247 15.76 -2.21 18.60
N ASP A 248 16.08 -3.45 18.93
CA ASP A 248 17.13 -4.21 18.23
C ASP A 248 16.70 -4.57 16.79
N ALA A 249 15.44 -4.95 16.61
CA ALA A 249 14.85 -5.16 15.29
C ALA A 249 14.89 -3.89 14.42
N THR A 250 14.51 -2.73 14.95
CA THR A 250 14.64 -1.43 14.25
C THR A 250 16.09 -1.10 13.91
N ASN A 251 17.02 -1.26 14.84
CA ASN A 251 18.45 -1.03 14.57
C ASN A 251 19.01 -1.99 13.51
N THR A 252 18.53 -3.23 13.47
CA THR A 252 18.83 -4.19 12.40
C THR A 252 18.27 -3.71 11.06
N GLY A 253 17.02 -3.23 11.01
CA GLY A 253 16.45 -2.60 9.82
C GLY A 253 17.31 -1.45 9.28
N ILE A 254 17.74 -0.54 10.16
CA ILE A 254 18.61 0.60 9.82
C ILE A 254 19.99 0.13 9.32
N ARG A 255 20.54 -0.94 9.90
CA ARG A 255 21.86 -1.50 9.58
C ARG A 255 21.88 -2.25 8.24
N GLU A 256 20.77 -2.89 7.87
CA GLU A 256 20.62 -3.56 6.57
C GLU A 256 20.12 -2.62 5.47
N ALA A 257 19.48 -1.51 5.82
CA ALA A 257 19.04 -0.51 4.85
C ALA A 257 20.22 0.09 4.07
N GLY A 258 20.03 0.27 2.76
CA GLY A 258 21.02 0.89 1.89
C GLY A 258 20.65 0.88 0.43
N ILE A 259 21.28 1.74 -0.37
CA ILE A 259 21.02 1.81 -1.81
C ILE A 259 21.27 0.45 -2.47
N ASP A 260 20.38 0.05 -3.36
CA ASP A 260 20.34 -1.24 -4.06
C ASP A 260 19.98 -2.46 -3.18
N VAL A 261 19.75 -2.29 -1.87
CA VAL A 261 19.20 -3.33 -0.98
C VAL A 261 17.71 -3.50 -1.23
N ARG A 262 17.21 -4.75 -1.23
CA ARG A 262 15.79 -5.05 -1.41
C ARG A 262 15.03 -4.90 -0.10
N MET A 263 13.81 -4.36 -0.19
CA MET A 263 12.91 -4.21 0.95
C MET A 263 12.67 -5.55 1.68
N SER A 264 12.52 -6.66 0.94
CA SER A 264 12.35 -7.99 1.52
C SER A 264 13.54 -8.48 2.36
N ASP A 265 14.77 -8.11 2.00
CA ASP A 265 15.98 -8.54 2.73
C ASP A 265 16.04 -7.83 4.09
N ILE A 266 15.72 -6.53 4.11
CA ILE A 266 15.59 -5.74 5.34
C ILE A 266 14.50 -6.33 6.24
N GLY A 267 13.31 -6.64 5.68
CA GLY A 267 12.22 -7.24 6.43
C GLY A 267 12.49 -8.65 6.96
N ALA A 268 13.27 -9.45 6.23
CA ALA A 268 13.72 -10.76 6.72
C ALA A 268 14.66 -10.62 7.92
N ALA A 269 15.63 -9.70 7.86
CA ALA A 269 16.57 -9.46 8.95
C ALA A 269 15.88 -8.83 10.18
N ILE A 270 14.94 -7.90 9.98
CA ILE A 270 14.09 -7.35 11.05
C ILE A 270 13.32 -8.48 11.75
N GLN A 271 12.74 -9.41 11.00
CA GLN A 271 11.99 -10.53 11.56
C GLN A 271 12.88 -11.49 12.34
N GLU A 272 14.04 -11.85 11.79
CA GLU A 272 15.01 -12.70 12.47
C GLU A 272 15.46 -12.10 13.81
N ALA A 273 15.78 -10.80 13.82
CA ALA A 273 16.11 -10.09 15.04
C ALA A 273 14.93 -10.08 16.03
N MET A 274 13.74 -9.65 15.61
CA MET A 274 12.55 -9.54 16.48
C MET A 274 12.12 -10.88 17.08
N GLU A 275 11.95 -11.91 16.24
CA GLU A 275 11.38 -13.21 16.63
C GLU A 275 12.40 -14.10 17.35
N SER A 276 13.66 -13.64 17.51
CA SER A 276 14.66 -14.25 18.40
C SER A 276 14.40 -13.97 19.90
N TYR A 277 13.54 -13.00 20.22
CA TYR A 277 13.22 -12.61 21.60
C TYR A 277 11.95 -13.28 22.13
N GLU A 278 12.02 -13.69 23.40
CA GLU A 278 10.87 -14.06 24.23
C GLU A 278 10.81 -13.18 25.49
N VAL A 279 9.60 -12.93 25.99
CA VAL A 279 9.36 -12.02 27.13
C VAL A 279 8.38 -12.63 28.13
N GLU A 280 8.68 -12.54 29.42
CA GLU A 280 7.77 -12.94 30.49
C GLU A 280 6.94 -11.73 30.96
N ILE A 281 5.62 -11.80 30.82
CA ILE A 281 4.71 -10.77 31.33
C ILE A 281 3.66 -11.46 32.20
N ASN A 282 3.55 -11.05 33.46
CA ASN A 282 2.61 -11.60 34.45
C ASN A 282 2.67 -13.14 34.58
N GLY A 283 3.87 -13.73 34.56
CA GLY A 283 4.05 -15.18 34.67
C GLY A 283 3.75 -15.98 33.40
N THR A 284 3.55 -15.30 32.26
CA THR A 284 3.32 -15.93 30.96
C THR A 284 4.43 -15.55 29.99
N MET A 285 5.06 -16.56 29.36
CA MET A 285 6.05 -16.37 28.30
C MET A 285 5.36 -16.08 26.95
N TYR A 286 5.83 -15.06 26.25
CA TYR A 286 5.39 -14.70 24.91
C TYR A 286 6.59 -14.61 23.96
N PRO A 287 6.58 -15.27 22.79
CA PRO A 287 7.48 -14.90 21.71
C PRO A 287 7.08 -13.52 21.18
N VAL A 288 8.06 -12.63 20.97
CA VAL A 288 7.81 -11.33 20.34
C VAL A 288 7.59 -11.56 18.85
N LYS A 289 6.49 -11.01 18.31
CA LYS A 289 6.14 -11.16 16.88
C LYS A 289 6.14 -9.81 16.20
N CYS A 290 6.68 -9.75 14.99
CA CYS A 290 6.45 -8.61 14.11
C CYS A 290 4.96 -8.42 13.83
N ILE A 291 4.47 -7.19 13.85
CA ILE A 291 3.12 -6.86 13.36
C ILE A 291 3.16 -6.86 11.83
N ARG A 292 2.93 -8.03 11.22
CA ARG A 292 3.21 -8.32 9.80
C ARG A 292 2.42 -7.50 8.76
N ASN A 293 1.48 -6.66 9.21
CA ASN A 293 0.73 -5.72 8.38
C ASN A 293 0.93 -4.26 8.80
N LEU A 294 2.06 -3.96 9.45
CA LEU A 294 2.66 -2.64 9.56
C LEU A 294 4.05 -2.69 8.92
N ASN A 295 4.50 -1.57 8.37
CA ASN A 295 5.67 -1.47 7.51
C ASN A 295 6.23 -0.04 7.62
N GLY A 296 7.56 0.13 7.61
CA GLY A 296 8.14 1.43 7.32
C GLY A 296 7.86 1.85 5.87
N HIS A 297 8.32 3.04 5.47
CA HIS A 297 7.96 3.63 4.18
C HIS A 297 8.99 4.65 3.69
N ASN A 298 8.98 4.97 2.39
CA ASN A 298 9.66 6.19 1.92
C ASN A 298 8.87 7.44 2.31
N ILE A 299 9.57 8.56 2.44
CA ILE A 299 9.03 9.88 2.76
C ILE A 299 9.33 10.82 1.58
N ASP A 300 8.29 11.42 1.03
CA ASP A 300 8.36 12.42 -0.02
C ASP A 300 8.06 13.83 0.52
N GLN A 301 8.34 14.87 -0.27
CA GLN A 301 8.13 16.25 0.19
C GLN A 301 6.64 16.53 0.43
N HIS A 302 6.28 16.83 1.68
CA HIS A 302 4.89 16.96 2.18
C HIS A 302 4.04 15.68 2.14
N ILE A 303 4.63 14.51 1.86
CA ILE A 303 3.90 13.24 1.71
C ILE A 303 4.58 12.20 2.60
N ILE A 304 3.91 11.83 3.70
CA ILE A 304 4.50 10.92 4.69
C ILE A 304 4.76 9.52 4.13
N HIS A 305 3.86 8.99 3.29
CA HIS A 305 3.99 7.71 2.61
C HIS A 305 4.20 7.93 1.11
N GLY A 306 5.45 7.89 0.63
CA GLY A 306 5.81 8.10 -0.78
C GLY A 306 5.58 6.89 -1.71
N GLY A 307 4.83 5.87 -1.26
CA GLY A 307 4.41 4.71 -2.06
C GLY A 307 5.32 3.46 -2.03
N LYS A 308 6.55 3.53 -1.50
CA LYS A 308 7.37 2.36 -1.17
C LYS A 308 7.18 1.98 0.30
N SER A 309 7.19 0.69 0.60
CA SER A 309 7.10 0.16 1.96
C SER A 309 8.32 -0.70 2.31
N VAL A 310 8.81 -0.56 3.54
CA VAL A 310 9.88 -1.36 4.14
C VAL A 310 9.20 -2.41 5.04
N PRO A 311 9.10 -3.68 4.61
CA PRO A 311 8.46 -4.70 5.41
C PRO A 311 9.27 -5.00 6.66
N ILE A 312 8.58 -5.47 7.71
CA ILE A 312 9.20 -5.93 8.97
C ILE A 312 9.12 -7.46 9.12
N VAL A 313 8.73 -8.13 8.03
CA VAL A 313 8.68 -9.59 7.89
C VAL A 313 9.31 -9.99 6.57
N LYS A 314 9.82 -11.23 6.48
CA LYS A 314 10.29 -11.79 5.21
C LYS A 314 9.16 -11.79 4.17
N GLY A 315 9.49 -11.47 2.92
CA GLY A 315 8.52 -11.35 1.84
C GLY A 315 9.16 -11.55 0.47
N GLY A 316 8.35 -11.45 -0.60
CA GLY A 316 8.80 -11.59 -1.98
C GLY A 316 9.22 -10.29 -2.67
N ASP A 317 9.03 -9.13 -2.04
CA ASP A 317 9.21 -7.82 -2.68
C ASP A 317 10.67 -7.57 -3.12
N GLN A 318 10.87 -7.43 -4.43
CA GLN A 318 12.18 -7.14 -5.03
C GLN A 318 12.44 -5.63 -5.19
N THR A 319 11.52 -4.76 -4.77
CA THR A 319 11.71 -3.30 -4.72
C THR A 319 12.97 -2.97 -3.93
N LYS A 320 13.72 -1.97 -4.40
CA LYS A 320 14.98 -1.54 -3.79
C LYS A 320 14.89 -0.10 -3.28
N MET A 321 15.72 0.20 -2.28
CA MET A 321 16.06 1.58 -1.92
C MET A 321 16.94 2.20 -3.01
N GLU A 322 16.61 3.41 -3.44
CA GLU A 322 17.29 4.16 -4.49
C GLU A 322 18.06 5.38 -3.94
N GLU A 323 18.96 5.93 -4.74
CA GLU A 323 19.82 7.05 -4.32
C GLU A 323 19.03 8.35 -4.17
N GLY A 324 19.05 8.93 -2.96
CA GLY A 324 18.42 10.22 -2.66
C GLY A 324 17.00 10.12 -2.12
N GLU A 325 16.47 8.91 -1.96
CA GLU A 325 15.26 8.66 -1.18
C GLU A 325 15.50 8.86 0.33
N VAL A 326 14.41 9.07 1.06
CA VAL A 326 14.37 9.16 2.53
C VAL A 326 13.37 8.12 3.02
N PHE A 327 13.69 7.41 4.10
CA PHE A 327 12.87 6.30 4.62
C PHE A 327 12.64 6.41 6.12
N ALA A 328 11.39 6.21 6.54
CA ALA A 328 11.03 5.78 7.88
C ALA A 328 11.36 4.28 8.03
N ILE A 329 12.32 3.96 8.90
CA ILE A 329 12.59 2.58 9.33
C ILE A 329 11.96 2.38 10.70
N GLU A 330 10.71 1.94 10.70
CA GLU A 330 9.97 1.55 11.91
C GLU A 330 9.80 0.04 12.02
N THR A 331 9.74 -0.46 13.25
CA THR A 331 9.32 -1.83 13.54
C THR A 331 8.37 -1.91 14.71
N PHE A 332 7.48 -2.89 14.68
CA PHE A 332 6.47 -3.12 15.70
C PHE A 332 6.51 -4.56 16.20
N GLY A 333 6.79 -4.73 17.48
CA GLY A 333 6.68 -6.02 18.17
C GLY A 333 5.37 -6.14 18.94
N SER A 334 4.79 -7.34 18.96
CA SER A 334 3.54 -7.65 19.66
C SER A 334 3.61 -8.98 20.39
N THR A 335 3.04 -9.04 21.59
CA THR A 335 2.77 -10.31 22.31
C THR A 335 1.48 -11.00 21.85
N GLY A 336 0.72 -10.37 20.95
CA GLY A 336 -0.58 -10.82 20.46
C GLY A 336 -0.51 -11.73 19.23
N LYS A 337 -1.30 -11.40 18.20
CA LYS A 337 -1.32 -12.12 16.93
C LYS A 337 -0.26 -11.64 15.94
N GLY A 338 0.47 -10.57 16.23
CA GLY A 338 1.37 -9.93 15.29
C GLY A 338 0.61 -9.41 14.06
N TYR A 339 -0.61 -8.89 14.28
CA TYR A 339 -1.49 -8.40 13.22
C TYR A 339 -2.50 -7.40 13.77
N VAL A 340 -2.54 -6.20 13.19
CA VAL A 340 -3.43 -5.11 13.61
C VAL A 340 -4.70 -5.03 12.76
N ARG A 341 -5.79 -4.54 13.36
CA ARG A 341 -7.04 -4.13 12.70
C ARG A 341 -7.40 -2.72 13.15
N GLU A 342 -8.22 -2.05 12.36
CA GLU A 342 -8.84 -0.79 12.73
C GLU A 342 -9.75 -0.97 13.95
N ASP A 343 -9.61 -0.12 14.98
CA ASP A 343 -10.46 -0.07 16.17
C ASP A 343 -10.47 1.36 16.74
N MET A 344 -11.37 1.63 17.69
CA MET A 344 -11.57 2.93 18.36
C MET A 344 -12.02 4.06 17.41
N GLU A 345 -12.05 5.30 17.91
CA GLU A 345 -12.49 6.46 17.13
C GLU A 345 -11.33 7.03 16.28
N THR A 346 -11.56 7.22 14.98
CA THR A 346 -10.59 7.84 14.08
C THR A 346 -10.24 9.26 14.48
N SER A 347 -8.95 9.53 14.64
CA SER A 347 -8.39 10.84 14.97
C SER A 347 -7.54 11.44 13.86
N HIS A 348 -6.87 10.60 13.05
CA HIS A 348 -5.92 10.99 12.00
C HIS A 348 -6.58 11.04 10.61
N TYR A 349 -6.19 12.02 9.81
CA TYR A 349 -6.68 12.27 8.46
C TYR A 349 -5.57 12.87 7.60
N ALA A 350 -5.56 12.62 6.28
CA ALA A 350 -4.70 13.35 5.35
C ALA A 350 -5.44 13.61 4.03
N LEU A 351 -5.10 14.69 3.33
CA LEU A 351 -5.58 14.89 1.96
C LEU A 351 -4.94 13.84 1.05
N ILE A 352 -5.73 13.18 0.21
CA ILE A 352 -5.22 12.23 -0.78
C ILE A 352 -4.51 13.02 -1.90
N PRO A 353 -3.22 12.77 -2.19
CA PRO A 353 -2.55 13.36 -3.35
C PRO A 353 -3.29 13.01 -4.64
N ASP A 354 -3.40 13.97 -5.56
CA ASP A 354 -4.07 13.82 -6.87
C ASP A 354 -5.50 13.25 -6.81
N HIS A 355 -6.23 13.51 -5.71
CA HIS A 355 -7.61 13.04 -5.54
C HIS A 355 -8.52 13.47 -6.71
N SER A 356 -9.49 12.63 -7.05
CA SER A 356 -10.45 12.94 -8.11
C SER A 356 -11.24 14.21 -7.80
N GLN A 357 -11.51 15.02 -8.84
CA GLN A 357 -12.27 16.26 -8.72
C GLN A 357 -13.77 15.97 -8.56
N VAL A 358 -14.20 15.69 -7.32
CA VAL A 358 -15.60 15.38 -6.99
C VAL A 358 -16.38 16.68 -6.68
N PRO A 359 -17.52 16.95 -7.36
CA PRO A 359 -18.34 18.12 -7.06
C PRO A 359 -19.00 18.07 -5.67
N LEU A 360 -18.33 18.63 -4.67
CA LEU A 360 -18.88 18.80 -3.33
C LEU A 360 -20.17 19.64 -3.39
N ARG A 361 -21.25 19.11 -2.81
CA ARG A 361 -22.53 19.84 -2.68
C ARG A 361 -22.66 20.52 -1.33
N LEU A 362 -22.09 19.94 -0.28
CA LEU A 362 -22.17 20.43 1.10
C LEU A 362 -21.22 21.61 1.32
N SER A 363 -21.74 22.72 1.83
CA SER A 363 -20.95 23.94 2.08
C SER A 363 -19.89 23.74 3.16
N SER A 364 -20.18 23.01 4.24
CA SER A 364 -19.19 22.70 5.27
C SER A 364 -18.04 21.83 4.75
N ALA A 365 -18.29 20.90 3.82
CA ALA A 365 -17.23 20.12 3.17
C ALA A 365 -16.32 21.01 2.30
N LYS A 366 -16.89 21.94 1.51
CA LYS A 366 -16.10 22.92 0.72
C LYS A 366 -15.24 23.81 1.61
N ASN A 367 -15.84 24.37 2.66
CA ASN A 367 -15.15 25.25 3.59
C ASN A 367 -14.01 24.51 4.30
N LEU A 368 -14.26 23.28 4.76
CA LEU A 368 -13.25 22.46 5.41
C LEU A 368 -12.13 22.05 4.45
N LEU A 369 -12.43 21.70 3.19
CA LEU A 369 -11.41 21.39 2.19
C LEU A 369 -10.51 22.60 1.90
N ASN A 370 -11.08 23.82 1.85
CA ASN A 370 -10.28 25.04 1.74
C ASN A 370 -9.37 25.24 2.95
N VAL A 371 -9.83 24.95 4.17
CA VAL A 371 -9.00 25.00 5.39
C VAL A 371 -7.89 23.95 5.33
N ILE A 372 -8.18 22.72 4.92
CA ILE A 372 -7.19 21.64 4.79
C ILE A 372 -6.11 22.02 3.76
N ASN A 373 -6.52 22.43 2.56
CA ASN A 373 -5.59 22.83 1.49
C ASN A 373 -4.66 23.97 1.90
N LYS A 374 -5.17 24.95 2.66
CA LYS A 374 -4.39 26.11 3.10
C LYS A 374 -3.46 25.86 4.29
N ASN A 375 -3.76 24.88 5.14
CA ASN A 375 -3.03 24.69 6.41
C ASN A 375 -2.21 23.38 6.46
N PHE A 376 -2.66 22.33 5.78
CA PHE A 376 -2.02 21.01 5.81
C PHE A 376 -1.54 20.57 4.43
N GLY A 377 -2.29 20.90 3.36
CA GLY A 377 -2.05 20.29 2.05
C GLY A 377 -2.17 18.78 2.17
N THR A 378 -1.14 18.04 1.78
CA THR A 378 -1.01 16.58 1.94
C THR A 378 -0.45 16.12 3.29
N LEU A 379 0.00 17.04 4.16
CA LEU A 379 0.46 16.67 5.51
C LEU A 379 -0.70 16.08 6.33
N PRO A 380 -0.49 14.98 7.08
CA PRO A 380 -1.51 14.47 7.99
C PRO A 380 -1.87 15.46 9.10
N PHE A 381 -3.15 15.49 9.46
CA PHE A 381 -3.72 16.31 10.51
C PHE A 381 -4.66 15.49 11.40
N CYS A 382 -5.05 16.05 12.55
CA CYS A 382 -6.06 15.44 13.42
C CYS A 382 -7.17 16.42 13.78
N ARG A 383 -8.24 15.91 14.40
CA ARG A 383 -9.39 16.72 14.83
C ARG A 383 -8.98 17.90 15.72
N ARG A 384 -8.08 17.69 16.70
CA ARG A 384 -7.52 18.77 17.55
C ARG A 384 -6.84 19.89 16.77
N TYR A 385 -6.29 19.61 15.59
CA TYR A 385 -5.66 20.65 14.76
C TYR A 385 -6.73 21.52 14.08
N LEU A 386 -7.85 20.94 13.68
CA LEU A 386 -9.02 21.69 13.20
C LEU A 386 -9.65 22.51 14.34
N ASP A 387 -9.80 21.93 15.53
CA ASP A 387 -10.28 22.63 16.72
C ASP A 387 -9.40 23.86 17.04
N ARG A 388 -8.07 23.70 16.98
CA ARG A 388 -7.09 24.79 17.21
C ARG A 388 -7.11 25.86 16.12
N LEU A 389 -7.52 25.53 14.89
CA LEU A 389 -7.81 26.49 13.81
C LEU A 389 -9.22 27.13 13.93
N GLY A 390 -9.89 26.95 15.07
CA GLY A 390 -11.22 27.52 15.34
C GLY A 390 -12.34 26.91 14.51
N GLN A 391 -12.14 25.73 13.91
CA GLN A 391 -13.20 25.06 13.17
C GLN A 391 -14.17 24.41 14.15
N ASP A 392 -15.47 24.65 13.98
CA ASP A 392 -16.53 23.99 14.75
C ASP A 392 -17.44 23.14 13.85
N LYS A 393 -18.13 22.15 14.44
CA LYS A 393 -19.16 21.32 13.79
C LYS A 393 -18.72 20.65 12.46
N TYR A 394 -17.42 20.52 12.23
CA TYR A 394 -16.84 20.13 10.94
C TYR A 394 -16.99 18.65 10.60
N LEU A 395 -17.32 17.78 11.56
CA LEU A 395 -17.40 16.31 11.37
C LEU A 395 -18.26 15.88 10.19
N LEU A 396 -19.40 16.55 9.94
CA LEU A 396 -20.24 16.25 8.78
C LEU A 396 -19.53 16.61 7.45
N GLY A 397 -18.78 17.70 7.44
CA GLY A 397 -17.94 18.08 6.30
C GLY A 397 -16.78 17.10 6.11
N LEU A 398 -16.08 16.74 7.18
CA LEU A 398 -14.95 15.80 7.17
C LEU A 398 -15.38 14.41 6.67
N ASN A 399 -16.46 13.85 7.22
CA ASN A 399 -17.03 12.58 6.76
C ASN A 399 -17.49 12.64 5.29
N ASN A 400 -17.93 13.80 4.80
CA ASN A 400 -18.25 13.98 3.39
C ASN A 400 -17.00 14.03 2.50
N LEU A 401 -15.89 14.62 2.95
CA LEU A 401 -14.61 14.57 2.24
C LEU A 401 -14.03 13.14 2.19
N VAL A 402 -14.13 12.39 3.29
CA VAL A 402 -13.72 10.98 3.37
C VAL A 402 -14.54 10.09 2.44
N SER A 403 -15.87 10.14 2.55
CA SER A 403 -16.77 9.37 1.65
C SER A 403 -16.72 9.81 0.17
N SER A 404 -16.13 10.98 -0.13
CA SER A 404 -15.88 11.43 -1.50
C SER A 404 -14.50 11.03 -2.04
N GLY A 405 -13.65 10.37 -1.24
CA GLY A 405 -12.29 10.00 -1.64
C GLY A 405 -11.34 11.18 -1.80
N ILE A 406 -11.58 12.28 -1.08
CA ILE A 406 -10.74 13.49 -1.09
C ILE A 406 -9.74 13.49 0.08
N VAL A 407 -10.21 13.02 1.24
CA VAL A 407 -9.42 12.87 2.47
C VAL A 407 -9.40 11.39 2.82
N GLN A 408 -8.25 10.83 3.15
CA GLN A 408 -8.14 9.51 3.75
C GLN A 408 -8.23 9.67 5.27
N ASP A 409 -9.01 8.81 5.93
CA ASP A 409 -9.01 8.67 7.37
C ASP A 409 -8.12 7.49 7.80
N TYR A 410 -7.42 7.65 8.91
CA TYR A 410 -6.44 6.68 9.43
C TYR A 410 -6.86 6.28 10.85
N PRO A 411 -7.74 5.26 10.99
CA PRO A 411 -8.17 4.80 12.30
C PRO A 411 -7.02 4.15 13.10
N PRO A 412 -7.09 4.15 14.44
CA PRO A 412 -6.13 3.45 15.29
C PRO A 412 -5.98 1.96 14.95
N LEU A 413 -4.74 1.49 14.88
CA LEU A 413 -4.40 0.13 14.46
C LEU A 413 -4.04 -0.74 15.66
N CYS A 414 -4.86 -1.76 15.94
CA CYS A 414 -4.84 -2.53 17.19
C CYS A 414 -4.71 -4.05 16.96
N ASP A 415 -3.80 -4.70 17.68
CA ASP A 415 -3.78 -6.16 17.83
C ASP A 415 -4.86 -6.58 18.85
N ILE A 416 -4.96 -7.87 19.20
CA ILE A 416 -5.97 -8.38 20.11
C ILE A 416 -5.91 -7.72 21.49
N LYS A 417 -7.08 -7.33 22.01
CA LYS A 417 -7.20 -6.75 23.35
C LYS A 417 -6.57 -7.64 24.42
N GLY A 418 -5.67 -7.05 25.22
CA GLY A 418 -4.87 -7.75 26.23
C GLY A 418 -3.45 -8.10 25.78
N SER A 419 -3.08 -7.89 24.51
CA SER A 419 -1.67 -7.86 24.11
C SER A 419 -1.01 -6.51 24.42
N TYR A 420 0.32 -6.50 24.31
CA TYR A 420 1.15 -5.31 24.38
C TYR A 420 1.92 -5.18 23.07
N THR A 421 2.01 -3.95 22.55
CA THR A 421 2.82 -3.63 21.37
C THR A 421 3.82 -2.51 21.70
N ALA A 422 4.99 -2.59 21.09
CA ALA A 422 6.04 -1.56 21.15
C ALA A 422 6.50 -1.20 19.73
N GLN A 423 6.95 0.05 19.55
CA GLN A 423 7.49 0.64 18.31
C GLN A 423 8.82 1.34 18.61
N TYR A 424 9.75 1.28 17.66
CA TYR A 424 10.90 2.17 17.56
C TYR A 424 11.15 2.50 16.09
N GLU A 425 11.61 3.71 15.82
CA GLU A 425 11.73 4.20 14.45
C GLU A 425 12.75 5.31 14.28
N HIS A 426 13.37 5.33 13.10
CA HIS A 426 14.20 6.44 12.63
C HIS A 426 14.04 6.70 11.13
N GLU A 427 13.91 7.98 10.77
CA GLU A 427 14.26 8.49 9.45
C GLU A 427 15.73 8.21 9.11
N ILE A 428 15.97 7.71 7.89
CA ILE A 428 17.28 7.64 7.23
C ILE A 428 17.22 8.32 5.86
N GLY A 429 18.35 8.90 5.42
CA GLY A 429 18.44 9.62 4.15
C GLY A 429 19.89 9.86 3.69
N PRO A 430 20.10 10.57 2.57
CA PRO A 430 21.44 10.83 2.03
C PRO A 430 22.27 11.77 2.91
N SER A 431 23.60 11.75 2.74
CA SER A 431 24.55 12.59 3.50
C SER A 431 25.69 13.14 2.62
N VAL A 432 26.33 14.22 3.07
CA VAL A 432 27.51 14.85 2.44
C VAL A 432 28.74 14.57 3.29
N ASP A 433 29.86 14.18 2.67
CA ASP A 433 31.19 14.18 3.32
C ASP A 433 32.02 15.42 2.90
N PRO A 434 32.32 16.36 3.83
CA PRO A 434 33.23 17.48 3.62
C PRO A 434 34.70 17.22 4.03
N GLY A 435 35.17 15.96 4.01
CA GLY A 435 36.57 15.64 3.72
C GLY A 435 37.45 15.12 4.87
N SER A 436 38.52 14.44 4.44
CA SER A 436 39.46 13.61 5.22
C SER A 436 38.95 12.19 5.54
N PRO A 437 39.80 11.16 5.45
CA PRO A 437 39.37 9.77 5.51
C PRO A 437 39.01 9.32 6.95
N THR A 438 38.02 8.42 7.06
CA THR A 438 37.62 7.62 8.25
C THR A 438 36.78 8.30 9.35
N TRP A 439 35.46 8.42 9.17
CA TRP A 439 34.47 8.71 10.23
C TRP A 439 33.18 7.91 9.94
N LYS A 440 32.54 7.11 10.83
CA LYS A 440 32.24 7.09 12.28
C LYS A 440 30.84 7.61 12.63
N ALA A 441 30.00 6.66 13.03
CA ALA A 441 28.58 6.78 13.33
C ALA A 441 28.31 7.20 14.81
N SER A 442 27.08 7.62 15.14
CA SER A 442 26.67 8.23 16.42
C SER A 442 25.64 7.47 17.26
N ALA A 443 25.72 6.14 17.32
CA ALA A 443 25.13 5.34 18.38
C ALA A 443 25.78 5.64 19.76
N PRO A 444 25.09 5.42 20.90
CA PRO A 444 25.73 5.50 22.21
C PRO A 444 26.83 4.43 22.33
N LYS A 445 28.02 4.84 22.79
CA LYS A 445 29.22 3.98 22.89
C LYS A 445 28.97 2.72 23.73
N LEU A 446 28.84 1.57 23.07
CA LEU A 446 29.06 0.27 23.69
C LEU A 446 30.53 0.14 24.09
N THR A 447 30.79 0.04 25.39
CA THR A 447 32.11 -0.28 25.94
C THR A 447 32.15 -1.74 26.34
N GLY A 448 32.50 -2.60 25.38
CA GLY A 448 32.63 -4.04 25.58
C GLY A 448 33.57 -4.63 24.54
N GLN A 449 34.73 -5.13 24.98
CA GLN A 449 35.63 -5.89 24.13
C GLN A 449 35.07 -7.31 23.94
N ALA A 450 34.62 -7.63 22.72
CA ALA A 450 34.48 -9.01 22.27
C ALA A 450 35.69 -9.35 21.37
N ALA A 451 36.31 -10.50 21.61
CA ALA A 451 37.59 -10.85 21.01
C ALA A 451 37.48 -11.24 19.53
N GLN A 452 38.57 -11.04 18.79
CA GLN A 452 38.71 -11.48 17.40
C GLN A 452 38.58 -13.00 17.29
N ALA A 453 37.75 -13.47 16.35
CA ALA A 453 37.83 -14.82 15.79
C ALA A 453 38.04 -14.70 14.28
N THR A 454 39.06 -15.38 13.75
CA THR A 454 39.40 -15.42 12.33
C THR A 454 38.54 -16.43 11.57
N PRO A 455 38.25 -16.21 10.27
CA PRO A 455 37.44 -17.13 9.48
C PRO A 455 38.24 -18.37 9.07
N ASP A 456 37.60 -19.54 9.07
CA ASP A 456 38.09 -20.72 8.36
C ASP A 456 37.05 -21.25 7.35
N LYS A 457 37.52 -22.12 6.47
CA LYS A 457 37.06 -22.35 5.10
C LYS A 457 35.63 -22.89 4.93
N THR A 458 34.99 -22.36 3.88
CA THR A 458 34.04 -23.00 2.95
C THR A 458 33.78 -24.51 3.09
N GLU A 459 32.52 -24.87 3.33
CA GLU A 459 31.85 -26.01 2.70
C GLU A 459 30.45 -25.56 2.20
N PRO A 460 29.89 -26.20 1.15
CA PRO A 460 28.64 -25.74 0.55
C PRO A 460 27.42 -26.10 1.41
N SER A 461 26.62 -25.11 1.76
CA SER A 461 25.37 -25.30 2.52
C SER A 461 24.41 -26.22 1.76
N THR A 462 24.21 -27.43 2.31
CA THR A 462 23.11 -28.32 1.97
C THR A 462 21.77 -27.60 2.20
N ARG A 463 20.80 -27.78 1.29
CA ARG A 463 19.43 -27.32 1.53
C ARG A 463 18.94 -27.87 2.88
N ILE A 464 18.50 -26.97 3.75
CA ILE A 464 17.66 -27.30 4.89
C ILE A 464 16.24 -27.38 4.34
N ASP A 465 15.63 -28.56 4.41
CA ASP A 465 14.23 -28.73 4.02
C ASP A 465 13.30 -27.98 5.02
N PRO A 466 12.19 -27.40 4.55
CA PRO A 466 11.35 -26.55 5.39
C PRO A 466 10.66 -27.34 6.51
N PRO A 467 10.43 -26.74 7.69
CA PRO A 467 9.77 -27.41 8.80
C PRO A 467 8.30 -27.73 8.47
N GLU A 468 7.93 -29.00 8.62
CA GLU A 468 6.57 -29.51 8.37
C GLU A 468 5.56 -29.05 9.44
N THR A 469 5.03 -27.84 9.29
CA THR A 469 3.60 -27.51 9.51
C THR A 469 3.26 -26.23 8.76
N SER A 470 3.18 -26.31 7.43
CA SER A 470 2.57 -25.24 6.62
C SER A 470 1.05 -25.24 6.81
N ALA A 471 0.42 -24.07 6.80
CA ALA A 471 -0.98 -24.01 6.42
C ALA A 471 -1.07 -24.42 4.95
N VAL A 472 -2.10 -25.17 4.57
CA VAL A 472 -2.22 -25.70 3.20
C VAL A 472 -2.34 -24.56 2.15
N ASP A 473 -2.68 -23.34 2.57
CA ASP A 473 -2.66 -22.13 1.75
C ASP A 473 -1.25 -21.54 1.48
N ASP A 474 -0.21 -21.91 2.25
CA ASP A 474 1.15 -21.36 2.10
C ASP A 474 1.86 -21.84 0.82
N HIS A 475 1.29 -22.83 0.12
CA HIS A 475 1.80 -23.38 -1.15
C HIS A 475 1.45 -22.53 -2.37
N PHE A 476 0.54 -21.55 -2.25
CA PHE A 476 0.25 -20.59 -3.31
C PHE A 476 1.31 -19.48 -3.40
N PHE A 477 1.48 -18.88 -4.59
CA PHE A 477 2.38 -17.74 -4.77
C PHE A 477 1.72 -16.46 -4.22
N TRP A 478 1.96 -16.14 -2.95
CA TRP A 478 1.43 -14.92 -2.36
C TRP A 478 2.21 -13.68 -2.82
N THR A 479 1.50 -12.71 -3.41
CA THR A 479 2.03 -11.37 -3.70
C THR A 479 1.30 -10.29 -2.88
N TYR A 480 2.03 -9.22 -2.60
CA TYR A 480 1.53 -8.01 -1.94
C TYR A 480 1.63 -6.78 -2.85
N THR A 481 2.10 -6.95 -4.10
CA THR A 481 2.12 -5.89 -5.12
C THR A 481 0.73 -5.67 -5.71
N GLU A 482 0.44 -4.43 -6.12
CA GLU A 482 -0.76 -4.12 -6.89
C GLU A 482 -0.83 -4.96 -8.19
N GLU A 483 -2.04 -5.14 -8.74
CA GLU A 483 -2.27 -5.85 -9.99
C GLU A 483 -1.49 -5.20 -11.15
N PRO A 484 -0.57 -5.93 -11.83
CA PRO A 484 0.36 -5.34 -12.80
C PRO A 484 -0.35 -4.68 -13.99
N HIS A 485 -1.58 -5.10 -14.28
CA HIS A 485 -2.45 -4.53 -15.31
C HIS A 485 -2.79 -3.05 -15.07
N ARG A 486 -2.93 -2.63 -13.80
CA ARG A 486 -3.25 -1.22 -13.48
C ARG A 486 -2.06 -0.31 -13.79
N SER A 487 -0.88 -0.66 -13.29
CA SER A 487 0.34 0.11 -13.49
C SER A 487 0.76 0.13 -14.97
N ARG A 488 0.61 -1.00 -15.68
CA ARG A 488 0.93 -1.09 -17.12
C ARG A 488 -0.08 -0.31 -17.98
N ARG A 489 -1.39 -0.37 -17.68
CA ARG A 489 -2.41 0.51 -18.30
C ARG A 489 -2.04 1.98 -18.18
N GLN A 490 -1.69 2.44 -16.98
CA GLN A 490 -1.31 3.84 -16.75
C GLN A 490 -0.03 4.24 -17.52
N ALA A 491 0.98 3.36 -17.56
CA ALA A 491 2.19 3.58 -18.34
C ALA A 491 1.91 3.66 -19.86
N ILE A 492 1.04 2.77 -20.38
CA ILE A 492 0.62 2.77 -21.79
C ILE A 492 -0.19 4.03 -22.12
N ILE A 493 -1.15 4.45 -21.29
CA ILE A 493 -1.93 5.68 -21.53
C ILE A 493 -1.00 6.91 -21.55
N LYS A 494 0.03 6.93 -20.71
CA LYS A 494 1.02 8.02 -20.64
C LYS A 494 1.93 8.07 -21.88
N ALA A 495 2.31 6.93 -22.44
CA ALA A 495 3.14 6.83 -23.64
C ALA A 495 2.35 7.01 -24.95
N HIS A 496 1.16 6.40 -25.02
CA HIS A 496 0.31 6.27 -26.21
C HIS A 496 -1.14 6.65 -25.91
N PRO A 497 -1.44 7.93 -25.61
CA PRO A 497 -2.80 8.37 -25.24
C PRO A 497 -3.87 8.05 -26.31
N GLU A 498 -3.48 7.81 -27.56
CA GLU A 498 -4.36 7.37 -28.64
C GLU A 498 -5.00 5.99 -28.42
N VAL A 499 -4.47 5.10 -27.57
CA VAL A 499 -5.10 3.79 -27.32
C VAL A 499 -6.53 3.93 -26.78
N THR A 500 -6.80 5.02 -26.05
CA THR A 500 -8.14 5.35 -25.54
C THR A 500 -9.18 5.48 -26.66
N LYS A 501 -8.77 5.85 -27.88
CA LYS A 501 -9.64 5.96 -29.07
C LYS A 501 -10.12 4.61 -29.60
N LEU A 502 -9.48 3.51 -29.20
CA LEU A 502 -9.91 2.15 -29.54
C LEU A 502 -11.10 1.69 -28.69
N CYS A 503 -11.39 2.35 -27.56
CA CYS A 503 -12.43 1.96 -26.62
C CYS A 503 -13.85 2.05 -27.21
N GLY A 504 -14.77 1.29 -26.62
CA GLY A 504 -16.21 1.35 -26.94
C GLY A 504 -16.68 0.22 -27.86
N PRO A 505 -17.97 0.22 -28.23
CA PRO A 505 -18.64 -0.99 -28.71
C PRO A 505 -18.17 -1.47 -30.09
N GLU A 506 -18.34 -2.77 -30.30
CA GLU A 506 -18.11 -3.51 -31.54
C GLU A 506 -19.42 -4.14 -32.03
N PRO A 507 -20.12 -3.50 -33.00
CA PRO A 507 -21.37 -3.99 -33.55
C PRO A 507 -21.27 -5.36 -34.25
N LEU A 508 -20.08 -5.83 -34.63
CA LEU A 508 -19.87 -7.15 -35.25
C LEU A 508 -20.25 -8.30 -34.29
N THR A 509 -20.02 -8.13 -32.99
CA THR A 509 -20.21 -9.16 -31.96
C THR A 509 -21.60 -9.79 -32.01
N LYS A 510 -22.66 -9.00 -32.18
CA LYS A 510 -24.06 -9.50 -32.23
C LYS A 510 -24.35 -10.38 -33.46
N TYR A 511 -23.66 -10.15 -34.59
CA TYR A 511 -23.83 -10.94 -35.81
C TYR A 511 -23.08 -12.27 -35.72
N VAL A 512 -21.89 -12.27 -35.11
CA VAL A 512 -21.14 -13.50 -34.82
C VAL A 512 -21.94 -14.38 -33.85
N VAL A 513 -22.45 -13.81 -32.74
CA VAL A 513 -23.35 -14.50 -31.80
C VAL A 513 -24.55 -15.10 -32.52
N LEU A 514 -25.26 -14.33 -33.35
CA LEU A 514 -26.42 -14.82 -34.11
C LEU A 514 -26.05 -15.99 -35.02
N GLY A 515 -24.92 -15.91 -35.73
CA GLY A 515 -24.43 -16.99 -36.60
C GLY A 515 -24.09 -18.27 -35.82
N VAL A 516 -23.38 -18.14 -34.71
CA VAL A 516 -22.94 -19.29 -33.90
C VAL A 516 -24.08 -19.94 -33.11
N VAL A 517 -25.01 -19.14 -32.57
CA VAL A 517 -26.27 -19.66 -31.99
C VAL A 517 -27.06 -20.41 -33.06
N SER A 518 -27.21 -19.84 -34.26
CA SER A 518 -27.92 -20.50 -35.37
C SER A 518 -27.27 -21.81 -35.80
N LEU A 519 -25.93 -21.87 -35.83
CA LEU A 519 -25.17 -23.09 -36.12
C LEU A 519 -25.41 -24.18 -35.06
N GLN A 520 -25.39 -23.82 -33.77
CA GLN A 520 -25.66 -24.77 -32.69
C GLN A 520 -27.08 -25.31 -32.73
N VAL A 521 -28.08 -24.45 -32.92
CA VAL A 521 -29.48 -24.88 -33.04
C VAL A 521 -29.70 -25.76 -34.27
N LEU A 522 -29.04 -25.45 -35.39
CA LEU A 522 -29.06 -26.30 -36.59
C LEU A 522 -28.43 -27.68 -36.32
N CYS A 523 -27.28 -27.75 -35.68
CA CYS A 523 -26.62 -29.01 -35.34
C CYS A 523 -27.47 -29.85 -34.37
N ALA A 524 -28.01 -29.23 -33.32
CA ALA A 524 -28.93 -29.85 -32.37
C ALA A 524 -30.17 -30.43 -33.06
N TYR A 525 -30.77 -29.68 -33.99
CA TYR A 525 -31.90 -30.14 -34.80
C TYR A 525 -31.51 -31.29 -35.75
N LEU A 526 -30.37 -31.22 -36.44
CA LEU A 526 -29.91 -32.27 -37.34
C LEU A 526 -29.62 -33.59 -36.61
N LEU A 527 -29.07 -33.52 -35.39
CA LEU A 527 -28.78 -34.68 -34.55
C LEU A 527 -29.98 -35.22 -33.75
N ARG A 528 -31.19 -34.64 -33.88
CA ARG A 528 -32.38 -35.00 -33.08
C ARG A 528 -32.76 -36.48 -33.05
N ASN A 529 -32.39 -37.24 -34.08
CA ASN A 529 -32.66 -38.69 -34.20
C ASN A 529 -31.38 -39.54 -34.15
N THR A 530 -30.25 -38.96 -33.77
CA THR A 530 -28.95 -39.62 -33.65
C THR A 530 -28.67 -39.89 -32.18
N SER A 531 -28.20 -41.09 -31.84
CA SER A 531 -27.84 -41.43 -30.45
C SER A 531 -26.62 -40.64 -29.99
N MET A 532 -26.59 -40.18 -28.73
CA MET A 532 -25.42 -39.53 -28.14
C MET A 532 -24.14 -40.39 -28.16
N PHE A 533 -24.26 -41.71 -28.31
CA PHE A 533 -23.13 -42.64 -28.43
C PHE A 533 -22.69 -42.90 -29.88
N ASP A 534 -23.38 -42.34 -30.88
CA ASP A 534 -22.95 -42.41 -32.29
C ASP A 534 -21.71 -41.54 -32.50
N TRP A 535 -20.71 -42.05 -33.21
CA TRP A 535 -19.48 -41.32 -33.48
C TRP A 535 -19.72 -39.99 -34.21
N LYS A 536 -20.78 -39.88 -35.04
CA LYS A 536 -21.16 -38.62 -35.70
C LYS A 536 -21.63 -37.58 -34.69
N PHE A 537 -22.43 -38.01 -33.71
CA PHE A 537 -22.90 -37.14 -32.64
C PHE A 537 -21.72 -36.64 -31.81
N LEU A 538 -20.85 -37.56 -31.36
CA LEU A 538 -19.66 -37.24 -30.58
C LEU A 538 -18.69 -36.34 -31.33
N ALA A 539 -18.42 -36.63 -32.61
CA ALA A 539 -17.54 -35.80 -33.46
C ALA A 539 -18.14 -34.42 -33.73
N THR A 540 -19.45 -34.30 -33.99
CA THR A 540 -20.11 -33.00 -34.15
C THR A 540 -20.13 -32.21 -32.85
N ALA A 541 -20.43 -32.84 -31.70
CA ALA A 541 -20.40 -32.21 -30.38
C ALA A 541 -18.99 -31.76 -29.96
N TYR A 542 -17.95 -32.50 -30.33
CA TYR A 542 -16.57 -32.10 -30.05
C TYR A 542 -16.03 -31.04 -31.02
N VAL A 543 -16.16 -31.24 -32.33
CA VAL A 543 -15.51 -30.35 -33.32
C VAL A 543 -16.31 -29.06 -33.54
N ILE A 544 -17.64 -29.16 -33.71
CA ILE A 544 -18.51 -28.00 -33.99
C ILE A 544 -19.12 -27.47 -32.70
N GLY A 545 -19.65 -28.36 -31.86
CA GLY A 545 -20.24 -28.06 -30.56
C GLY A 545 -19.29 -27.32 -29.64
N ALA A 546 -18.21 -27.98 -29.20
CA ALA A 546 -17.27 -27.43 -28.24
C ALA A 546 -16.62 -26.12 -28.73
N THR A 547 -16.21 -26.04 -30.00
CA THR A 547 -15.68 -24.81 -30.61
C THR A 547 -16.71 -23.67 -30.61
N SER A 548 -17.98 -23.96 -30.88
CA SER A 548 -19.04 -22.94 -30.85
C SER A 548 -19.37 -22.50 -29.43
N ASN A 549 -19.41 -23.41 -28.47
CA ASN A 549 -19.72 -23.06 -27.08
C ASN A 549 -18.53 -22.33 -26.43
N GLN A 550 -17.29 -22.64 -26.81
CA GLN A 550 -16.11 -21.81 -26.54
C GLN A 550 -16.26 -20.38 -27.09
N ASN A 551 -16.69 -20.24 -28.35
CA ASN A 551 -16.99 -18.94 -28.93
C ASN A 551 -18.09 -18.20 -28.14
N LEU A 552 -19.18 -18.87 -27.76
CA LEU A 552 -20.29 -18.26 -27.03
C LEU A 552 -19.96 -17.91 -25.57
N PHE A 553 -19.13 -18.71 -24.88
CA PHE A 553 -18.60 -18.36 -23.56
C PHE A 553 -17.84 -17.03 -23.62
N LEU A 554 -16.99 -16.86 -24.63
CA LEU A 554 -16.18 -15.67 -24.81
C LEU A 554 -16.96 -14.49 -25.45
N ALA A 555 -18.06 -14.77 -26.16
CA ALA A 555 -19.03 -13.74 -26.50
C ALA A 555 -19.71 -13.19 -25.23
N ILE A 556 -20.13 -14.05 -24.30
CA ILE A 556 -20.73 -13.64 -23.02
C ILE A 556 -19.72 -12.86 -22.16
N HIS A 557 -18.44 -13.22 -22.23
CA HIS A 557 -17.33 -12.43 -21.70
C HIS A 557 -17.29 -11.01 -22.29
N GLU A 558 -17.12 -10.86 -23.62
CA GLU A 558 -17.11 -9.53 -24.29
C GLU A 558 -18.37 -8.70 -23.99
N ILE A 559 -19.54 -9.33 -24.01
CA ILE A 559 -20.83 -8.69 -23.72
C ILE A 559 -20.91 -8.23 -22.26
N SER A 560 -20.24 -8.91 -21.32
CA SER A 560 -20.19 -8.54 -19.90
C SER A 560 -19.43 -7.23 -19.65
N HIS A 561 -18.52 -6.84 -20.54
CA HIS A 561 -17.89 -5.50 -20.55
C HIS A 561 -18.74 -4.42 -21.23
N ASN A 562 -19.95 -4.77 -21.66
CA ASN A 562 -20.87 -3.99 -22.50
C ASN A 562 -20.34 -3.69 -23.93
N LEU A 563 -19.46 -4.54 -24.48
CA LEU A 563 -18.79 -4.25 -25.74
C LEU A 563 -19.65 -4.50 -26.99
N ALA A 564 -20.83 -5.12 -26.91
CA ALA A 564 -21.69 -5.31 -28.09
C ALA A 564 -22.60 -4.11 -28.40
N PHE A 565 -22.99 -3.33 -27.37
CA PHE A 565 -23.89 -2.16 -27.50
C PHE A 565 -23.57 -1.07 -26.47
N ARG A 566 -23.95 0.18 -26.75
CA ARG A 566 -23.89 1.26 -25.74
C ARG A 566 -24.89 1.07 -24.58
N SER A 567 -25.97 0.30 -24.78
CA SER A 567 -26.97 0.05 -23.74
C SER A 567 -26.63 -1.19 -22.91
N ALA A 568 -26.46 -1.03 -21.60
CA ALA A 568 -26.23 -2.14 -20.68
C ALA A 568 -27.35 -3.20 -20.74
N MET A 569 -28.62 -2.78 -20.90
CA MET A 569 -29.74 -3.71 -21.03
C MET A 569 -29.69 -4.48 -22.37
N ALA A 570 -29.31 -3.84 -23.47
CA ALA A 570 -29.14 -4.54 -24.75
C ALA A 570 -28.02 -5.59 -24.70
N ASN A 571 -26.93 -5.32 -23.98
CA ASN A 571 -25.89 -6.31 -23.70
C ASN A 571 -26.45 -7.46 -22.84
N ARG A 572 -27.16 -7.18 -21.72
CA ARG A 572 -27.78 -8.22 -20.88
C ARG A 572 -28.72 -9.14 -21.68
N LEU A 573 -29.53 -8.58 -22.57
CA LEU A 573 -30.43 -9.38 -23.43
C LEU A 573 -29.66 -10.19 -24.48
N LEU A 574 -28.59 -9.66 -25.08
CA LEU A 574 -27.74 -10.43 -26.00
C LEU A 574 -26.96 -11.55 -25.29
N ALA A 575 -26.51 -11.33 -24.06
CA ALA A 575 -25.86 -12.36 -23.25
C ALA A 575 -26.81 -13.54 -22.98
N ILE A 576 -28.07 -13.25 -22.59
CA ILE A 576 -29.11 -14.27 -22.42
C ILE A 576 -29.37 -15.03 -23.74
N PHE A 577 -29.35 -14.34 -24.88
CA PHE A 577 -29.50 -15.00 -26.19
C PHE A 577 -28.28 -15.87 -26.55
N ALA A 578 -27.06 -15.38 -26.32
CA ALA A 578 -25.81 -16.13 -26.51
C ALA A 578 -25.72 -17.36 -25.58
N ASN A 579 -26.35 -17.30 -24.41
CA ASN A 579 -26.42 -18.38 -23.44
C ASN A 579 -27.25 -19.58 -23.93
N ILE A 580 -28.20 -19.38 -24.85
CA ILE A 580 -29.19 -20.41 -25.23
C ILE A 580 -28.55 -21.78 -25.59
N PRO A 581 -27.51 -21.87 -26.45
CA PRO A 581 -26.85 -23.13 -26.77
C PRO A 581 -26.01 -23.76 -25.67
N ILE A 582 -25.84 -23.09 -24.53
CA ILE A 582 -25.08 -23.61 -23.40
C ILE A 582 -25.90 -24.66 -22.62
N GLY A 583 -27.24 -24.57 -22.68
CA GLY A 583 -28.16 -25.48 -21.98
C GLY A 583 -28.29 -25.23 -20.48
N LEU A 584 -27.59 -24.23 -19.92
CA LEU A 584 -27.64 -23.84 -18.51
C LEU A 584 -27.63 -22.31 -18.36
N PRO A 585 -28.48 -21.69 -17.52
CA PRO A 585 -28.69 -20.25 -17.48
C PRO A 585 -27.63 -19.51 -16.63
N TYR A 586 -26.41 -19.35 -17.16
CA TYR A 586 -25.27 -18.83 -16.40
C TYR A 586 -24.90 -17.36 -16.68
N SER A 587 -25.25 -16.80 -17.85
CA SER A 587 -24.75 -15.48 -18.29
C SER A 587 -25.09 -14.31 -17.35
N ALA A 588 -26.26 -14.37 -16.69
CA ALA A 588 -26.67 -13.39 -15.70
C ALA A 588 -25.77 -13.38 -14.45
N ALA A 589 -25.33 -14.56 -14.00
CA ALA A 589 -24.45 -14.73 -12.85
C ALA A 589 -22.98 -14.49 -13.21
N PHE A 590 -22.55 -14.89 -14.42
CA PHE A 590 -21.19 -14.69 -14.90
C PHE A 590 -20.74 -13.22 -14.87
N ARG A 591 -21.59 -12.30 -15.33
CA ARG A 591 -21.24 -10.88 -15.47
C ARG A 591 -20.70 -10.20 -14.19
N PRO A 592 -21.35 -10.30 -13.00
CA PRO A 592 -20.80 -9.72 -11.77
C PRO A 592 -19.54 -10.43 -11.26
N TYR A 593 -19.42 -11.75 -11.41
CA TYR A 593 -18.19 -12.48 -11.08
C TYR A 593 -17.02 -11.98 -11.92
N HIS A 594 -17.21 -11.98 -13.23
CA HIS A 594 -16.21 -11.61 -14.23
C HIS A 594 -15.69 -10.18 -14.04
N LEU A 595 -16.58 -9.23 -13.76
CA LEU A 595 -16.15 -7.85 -13.45
C LEU A 595 -15.50 -7.72 -12.06
N THR A 596 -15.78 -8.62 -11.11
CA THR A 596 -15.11 -8.64 -9.81
C THR A 596 -13.69 -9.18 -9.95
N HIS A 597 -13.51 -10.25 -10.74
CA HIS A 597 -12.21 -10.82 -11.12
C HIS A 597 -11.29 -9.76 -11.75
N HIS A 598 -11.73 -9.05 -12.79
CA HIS A 598 -10.98 -7.94 -13.42
C HIS A 598 -10.69 -6.72 -12.51
N LYS A 599 -11.26 -6.65 -11.30
CA LYS A 599 -10.98 -5.58 -10.32
C LYS A 599 -10.25 -6.08 -9.08
N SER A 600 -10.05 -7.38 -8.97
CA SER A 600 -9.64 -8.07 -7.75
C SER A 600 -8.77 -9.29 -8.08
N LEU A 601 -7.97 -9.22 -9.15
CA LEU A 601 -7.27 -10.37 -9.69
C LEU A 601 -6.35 -11.02 -8.64
N GLY A 602 -6.52 -12.32 -8.42
CA GLY A 602 -5.79 -13.06 -7.40
C GLY A 602 -6.18 -12.75 -5.95
N VAL A 603 -7.16 -11.88 -5.66
CA VAL A 603 -7.54 -11.58 -4.27
C VAL A 603 -8.30 -12.75 -3.64
N ALA A 604 -7.74 -13.31 -2.58
CA ALA A 604 -8.31 -14.43 -1.85
C ALA A 604 -9.70 -14.09 -1.30
N GLY A 605 -10.71 -14.89 -1.64
CA GLY A 605 -12.10 -14.70 -1.23
C GLY A 605 -12.94 -13.78 -2.13
N LEU A 606 -12.32 -13.10 -3.12
CA LEU A 606 -13.04 -12.29 -4.11
C LEU A 606 -12.87 -12.81 -5.54
N ASP A 607 -11.67 -13.26 -5.92
CA ASP A 607 -11.42 -13.91 -7.20
C ASP A 607 -11.84 -15.38 -7.14
N THR A 608 -12.96 -15.70 -7.82
CA THR A 608 -13.54 -17.03 -7.86
C THR A 608 -12.81 -18.00 -8.79
N ASP A 609 -11.90 -17.51 -9.61
CA ASP A 609 -11.19 -18.34 -10.59
C ASP A 609 -9.97 -19.05 -9.95
N LEU A 610 -9.55 -18.57 -8.78
CA LEU A 610 -8.56 -19.23 -7.93
C LEU A 610 -9.05 -20.57 -7.39
N PRO A 611 -8.26 -21.66 -7.51
CA PRO A 611 -8.55 -22.89 -6.80
C PRO A 611 -8.42 -22.72 -5.28
N THR A 612 -9.27 -23.44 -4.56
CA THR A 612 -9.17 -23.52 -3.10
C THR A 612 -7.98 -24.39 -2.68
N ALA A 613 -7.47 -24.21 -1.47
CA ALA A 613 -6.40 -25.07 -0.93
C ALA A 613 -6.78 -26.56 -0.91
N VAL A 614 -8.07 -26.87 -0.70
CA VAL A 614 -8.60 -28.24 -0.73
C VAL A 614 -8.62 -28.80 -2.16
N GLU A 615 -9.07 -28.02 -3.14
CA GLU A 615 -9.00 -28.41 -4.55
C GLU A 615 -7.56 -28.65 -4.99
N ALA A 616 -6.64 -27.73 -4.64
CA ALA A 616 -5.24 -27.86 -5.02
C ALA A 616 -4.59 -29.09 -4.39
N PHE A 617 -4.78 -29.32 -3.08
CA PHE A 617 -4.25 -30.50 -2.40
C PHE A 617 -4.78 -31.83 -2.99
N LEU A 618 -6.06 -31.90 -3.36
CA LEU A 618 -6.65 -33.13 -3.91
C LEU A 618 -6.33 -33.36 -5.39
N LEU A 619 -6.12 -32.29 -6.16
CA LEU A 619 -6.01 -32.36 -7.62
C LEU A 619 -4.57 -32.21 -8.13
N ASP A 620 -3.59 -31.84 -7.30
CA ASP A 620 -2.19 -31.67 -7.73
C ASP A 620 -1.42 -33.00 -7.88
N SER A 621 -1.91 -33.85 -8.77
CA SER A 621 -1.27 -35.09 -9.20
C SER A 621 -1.56 -35.30 -10.69
N LEU A 622 -0.84 -36.19 -11.39
CA LEU A 622 -1.08 -36.41 -12.83
C LEU A 622 -2.54 -36.81 -13.13
N LEU A 623 -3.16 -37.66 -12.28
CA LEU A 623 -4.57 -38.02 -12.42
C LEU A 623 -5.52 -36.91 -11.96
N GLY A 624 -5.17 -36.18 -10.90
CA GLY A 624 -5.96 -35.05 -10.40
C GLY A 624 -6.01 -33.88 -11.37
N LYS A 625 -4.88 -33.55 -12.03
CA LYS A 625 -4.79 -32.50 -13.05
C LYS A 625 -5.47 -32.91 -14.35
N ALA A 626 -5.35 -34.17 -14.76
CA ALA A 626 -6.14 -34.72 -15.87
C ALA A 626 -7.65 -34.66 -15.59
N PHE A 627 -8.07 -34.96 -14.35
CA PHE A 627 -9.45 -34.78 -13.91
C PHE A 627 -9.87 -33.30 -13.93
N PHE A 628 -9.07 -32.40 -13.35
CA PHE A 628 -9.33 -30.96 -13.36
C PHE A 628 -9.53 -30.43 -14.79
N CYS A 629 -8.61 -30.70 -15.71
CA CYS A 629 -8.74 -30.25 -17.11
C CYS A 629 -9.88 -30.94 -17.89
N THR A 630 -10.36 -32.11 -17.44
CA THR A 630 -11.52 -32.78 -18.05
C THR A 630 -12.85 -32.21 -17.55
N PHE A 631 -12.91 -31.83 -16.27
CA PHE A 631 -14.11 -31.37 -15.58
C PHE A 631 -14.09 -29.87 -15.27
N GLN A 632 -13.21 -29.12 -15.93
CA GLN A 632 -12.81 -27.76 -15.59
C GLN A 632 -14.01 -26.80 -15.50
N ILE A 633 -14.94 -26.91 -16.46
CA ILE A 633 -16.16 -26.12 -16.51
C ILE A 633 -17.00 -26.20 -15.23
N PHE A 634 -16.97 -27.33 -14.52
CA PHE A 634 -17.71 -27.49 -13.25
C PHE A 634 -17.03 -26.76 -12.10
N PHE A 635 -15.70 -26.67 -12.06
CA PHE A 635 -15.01 -25.86 -11.05
C PHE A 635 -15.36 -24.37 -11.22
N TYR A 636 -15.32 -23.85 -12.44
CA TYR A 636 -15.73 -22.46 -12.73
C TYR A 636 -17.22 -22.21 -12.48
N ALA A 637 -18.10 -23.18 -12.74
CA ALA A 637 -19.54 -23.03 -12.49
C ALA A 637 -19.94 -23.18 -11.01
N VAL A 638 -19.24 -24.00 -10.25
CA VAL A 638 -19.64 -24.41 -8.89
C VAL A 638 -18.87 -23.69 -7.79
N ARG A 639 -17.56 -23.46 -7.94
CA ARG A 639 -16.73 -22.81 -6.92
C ARG A 639 -17.22 -21.43 -6.50
N PRO A 640 -17.74 -20.55 -7.39
CA PRO A 640 -18.28 -19.25 -6.97
C PRO A 640 -19.35 -19.38 -5.87
N MET A 641 -20.23 -20.39 -5.95
CA MET A 641 -21.29 -20.62 -4.96
C MET A 641 -20.77 -20.90 -3.53
N PHE A 642 -19.49 -21.23 -3.37
CA PHE A 642 -18.85 -21.49 -2.07
C PHE A 642 -17.87 -20.39 -1.62
N ILE A 643 -17.41 -19.52 -2.52
CA ILE A 643 -16.47 -18.43 -2.21
C ILE A 643 -17.21 -17.11 -1.99
N TYR A 644 -18.00 -16.69 -2.97
CA TYR A 644 -18.69 -15.40 -2.98
C TYR A 644 -19.92 -15.53 -3.88
N SER A 645 -21.11 -15.15 -3.41
CA SER A 645 -22.35 -15.25 -4.21
C SER A 645 -23.00 -13.86 -4.35
N PRO A 646 -23.07 -13.28 -5.56
CA PRO A 646 -23.71 -12.00 -5.82
C PRO A 646 -25.23 -12.13 -5.68
N PRO A 647 -25.94 -11.03 -5.39
CA PRO A 647 -27.37 -11.05 -5.17
C PRO A 647 -28.12 -11.49 -6.44
N PHE A 648 -29.09 -12.39 -6.26
CA PHE A 648 -29.96 -12.86 -7.32
C PHE A 648 -30.92 -11.74 -7.76
N THR A 649 -31.05 -11.52 -9.08
CA THR A 649 -31.81 -10.38 -9.65
C THR A 649 -32.87 -10.82 -10.66
N SER A 650 -33.74 -9.90 -11.07
CA SER A 650 -34.73 -10.12 -12.15
C SER A 650 -34.11 -10.61 -13.46
N ILE A 651 -32.86 -10.23 -13.77
CA ILE A 651 -32.12 -10.72 -14.95
C ILE A 651 -31.80 -12.22 -14.84
N HIS A 652 -31.58 -12.74 -13.63
CA HIS A 652 -31.39 -14.17 -13.42
C HIS A 652 -32.69 -14.95 -13.65
N VAL A 653 -33.82 -14.43 -13.16
CA VAL A 653 -35.17 -14.97 -13.44
C VAL A 653 -35.43 -14.99 -14.95
N LEU A 654 -35.12 -13.89 -15.64
CA LEU A 654 -35.27 -13.80 -17.10
C LEU A 654 -34.39 -14.83 -17.82
N ASN A 655 -33.10 -14.95 -17.46
CA ASN A 655 -32.21 -15.96 -18.07
C ASN A 655 -32.72 -17.39 -17.85
N LEU A 656 -33.19 -17.71 -16.63
CA LEU A 656 -33.73 -19.02 -16.28
C LEU A 656 -35.00 -19.34 -17.09
N ILE A 657 -35.96 -18.42 -17.14
CA ILE A 657 -37.20 -18.59 -17.90
C ILE A 657 -36.90 -18.73 -19.40
N THR A 658 -35.99 -17.91 -19.96
CA THR A 658 -35.62 -17.99 -21.37
C THR A 658 -34.97 -19.34 -21.70
N GLN A 659 -34.03 -19.82 -20.88
CA GLN A 659 -33.38 -21.11 -21.09
C GLN A 659 -34.38 -22.27 -21.02
N LEU A 660 -35.17 -22.36 -19.96
CA LEU A 660 -36.17 -23.43 -19.79
C LEU A 660 -37.24 -23.43 -20.90
N THR A 661 -37.67 -22.23 -21.34
CA THR A 661 -38.63 -22.09 -22.43
C THR A 661 -38.01 -22.55 -23.76
N PHE A 662 -36.74 -22.21 -24.01
CA PHE A 662 -36.04 -22.65 -25.20
C PHE A 662 -35.81 -24.17 -25.20
N ASP A 663 -35.33 -24.76 -24.10
CA ASP A 663 -35.04 -26.19 -24.02
C ASP A 663 -36.32 -27.03 -24.19
N TYR A 664 -37.42 -26.58 -23.59
CA TYR A 664 -38.75 -27.16 -23.81
C TYR A 664 -39.21 -27.01 -25.27
N ALA A 665 -39.06 -25.83 -25.87
CA ALA A 665 -39.42 -25.61 -27.27
C ALA A 665 -38.59 -26.49 -28.22
N LEU A 666 -37.27 -26.54 -28.04
CA LEU A 666 -36.34 -27.32 -28.86
C LEU A 666 -36.69 -28.81 -28.83
N THR A 667 -36.85 -29.38 -27.64
CA THR A 667 -37.24 -30.80 -27.47
C THR A 667 -38.63 -31.06 -28.06
N LYS A 668 -39.59 -30.16 -27.87
CA LYS A 668 -40.95 -30.29 -28.43
C LYS A 668 -40.98 -30.24 -29.96
N PHE A 669 -40.28 -29.29 -30.58
CA PHE A 669 -40.18 -29.18 -32.05
C PHE A 669 -39.34 -30.32 -32.66
N CYS A 670 -38.45 -30.94 -31.89
CA CYS A 670 -37.72 -32.16 -32.27
C CYS A 670 -38.49 -33.46 -31.99
N GLY A 671 -39.83 -33.42 -31.95
CA GLY A 671 -40.67 -34.61 -31.78
C GLY A 671 -40.66 -35.23 -30.39
N GLY A 672 -40.23 -34.47 -29.37
CA GLY A 672 -40.05 -34.98 -27.99
C GLY A 672 -38.70 -35.64 -27.75
N SER A 673 -37.78 -35.62 -28.72
CA SER A 673 -36.43 -36.15 -28.53
C SER A 673 -35.59 -35.26 -27.59
N LEU A 674 -34.84 -35.91 -26.69
CA LEU A 674 -33.85 -35.25 -25.83
C LEU A 674 -32.47 -35.11 -26.48
N GLN A 675 -32.21 -35.78 -27.62
CA GLN A 675 -30.91 -35.72 -28.30
C GLN A 675 -30.42 -34.30 -28.62
N PRO A 676 -31.27 -33.33 -29.02
CA PRO A 676 -30.84 -31.93 -29.22
C PRO A 676 -30.31 -31.29 -27.93
N LEU A 677 -30.96 -31.53 -26.79
CA LEU A 677 -30.54 -30.99 -25.50
C LEU A 677 -29.28 -31.68 -24.99
N LEU A 678 -29.17 -33.00 -25.16
CA LEU A 678 -27.95 -33.75 -24.86
C LEU A 678 -26.76 -33.26 -25.71
N TYR A 679 -27.00 -32.88 -26.96
CA TYR A 679 -25.97 -32.31 -27.83
C TYR A 679 -25.48 -30.96 -27.30
N LEU A 680 -26.38 -30.05 -26.90
CA LEU A 680 -26.00 -28.74 -26.34
C LEU A 680 -25.23 -28.90 -25.02
N LEU A 681 -25.74 -29.71 -24.09
CA LEU A 681 -25.08 -29.97 -22.80
C LEU A 681 -23.71 -30.66 -22.97
N LEU A 682 -23.60 -31.64 -23.87
CA LEU A 682 -22.33 -32.29 -24.18
C LEU A 682 -21.34 -31.32 -24.85
N SER A 683 -21.82 -30.44 -25.73
CA SER A 683 -21.01 -29.40 -26.36
C SER A 683 -20.45 -28.41 -25.32
N SER A 684 -21.26 -28.01 -24.34
CA SER A 684 -20.82 -27.16 -23.21
C SER A 684 -19.82 -27.86 -22.29
N PHE A 685 -20.03 -29.14 -22.01
CA PHE A 685 -19.09 -29.93 -21.23
C PHE A 685 -17.73 -30.01 -21.96
N LEU A 686 -17.74 -30.51 -23.20
CA LEU A 686 -16.54 -30.67 -24.02
C LEU A 686 -15.82 -29.35 -24.29
N ALA A 687 -16.55 -28.23 -24.40
CA ALA A 687 -16.00 -26.88 -24.53
C ALA A 687 -15.01 -26.55 -23.40
N GLY A 688 -15.37 -26.85 -22.14
CA GLY A 688 -14.51 -26.66 -20.98
C GLY A 688 -13.88 -27.97 -20.45
N SER A 689 -13.61 -28.92 -21.35
CA SER A 689 -12.79 -30.11 -21.11
C SER A 689 -11.46 -30.00 -21.86
N LEU A 690 -10.84 -31.13 -22.25
CA LEU A 690 -9.59 -31.23 -23.05
C LEU A 690 -9.72 -30.75 -24.52
N HIS A 691 -10.46 -29.67 -24.77
CA HIS A 691 -10.60 -29.05 -26.09
C HIS A 691 -9.46 -28.03 -26.34
N PRO A 692 -8.90 -27.90 -27.57
CA PRO A 692 -7.76 -27.01 -27.84
C PRO A 692 -7.93 -25.57 -27.37
N CYS A 693 -9.13 -24.99 -27.47
CA CYS A 693 -9.38 -23.63 -26.99
C CYS A 693 -9.42 -23.54 -25.45
N ALA A 694 -9.80 -24.60 -24.73
CA ALA A 694 -9.95 -24.59 -23.27
C ALA A 694 -8.64 -24.37 -22.51
N GLY A 695 -7.50 -24.46 -23.20
CA GLY A 695 -6.21 -24.07 -22.64
C GLY A 695 -6.11 -22.57 -22.32
N HIS A 696 -7.04 -21.72 -22.81
CA HIS A 696 -7.12 -20.31 -22.42
C HIS A 696 -7.30 -20.18 -20.89
N PHE A 697 -8.29 -20.85 -20.29
CA PHE A 697 -8.54 -20.85 -18.83
C PHE A 697 -7.30 -21.21 -17.97
N ILE A 698 -6.36 -21.98 -18.51
CA ILE A 698 -5.11 -22.33 -17.83
C ILE A 698 -4.04 -21.27 -18.12
N ALA A 699 -3.82 -20.96 -19.41
CA ALA A 699 -2.85 -19.98 -19.91
C ALA A 699 -3.04 -18.58 -19.31
N GLU A 700 -4.29 -18.20 -19.08
CA GLU A 700 -4.69 -16.86 -18.67
C GLU A 700 -4.26 -16.54 -17.24
N HIS A 701 -4.15 -17.53 -16.34
CA HIS A 701 -3.93 -17.30 -14.91
C HIS A 701 -2.99 -18.27 -14.19
N TYR A 702 -2.57 -19.39 -14.80
CA TYR A 702 -1.58 -20.30 -14.19
C TYR A 702 -0.16 -19.98 -14.67
N PHE A 703 0.80 -20.21 -13.77
CA PHE A 703 2.20 -19.84 -13.94
C PHE A 703 3.08 -21.00 -14.47
N PHE A 704 3.96 -20.72 -15.43
CA PHE A 704 4.73 -21.73 -16.18
C PHE A 704 6.27 -21.50 -16.20
N SER A 705 6.85 -20.63 -15.35
CA SER A 705 8.27 -20.23 -15.46
C SER A 705 9.32 -21.34 -15.34
N GLN A 706 8.99 -22.49 -14.75
CA GLN A 706 9.93 -23.60 -14.55
C GLN A 706 9.86 -24.65 -15.67
N VAL A 707 9.18 -24.33 -16.78
CA VAL A 707 9.12 -25.17 -17.98
C VAL A 707 10.15 -24.69 -19.00
N GLY A 708 10.86 -25.63 -19.64
CA GLY A 708 12.07 -25.31 -20.41
C GLY A 708 11.85 -24.53 -21.72
N HIS A 709 10.65 -24.59 -22.31
CA HIS A 709 10.25 -23.97 -23.57
C HIS A 709 8.72 -23.79 -23.61
N GLY A 710 8.19 -22.93 -24.46
CA GLY A 710 6.74 -22.73 -24.70
C GLY A 710 6.15 -21.46 -24.08
N THR A 711 7.00 -20.63 -23.46
CA THR A 711 6.63 -19.37 -22.76
C THR A 711 7.57 -18.20 -23.08
N GLU A 712 8.48 -18.36 -24.04
CA GLU A 712 9.44 -17.33 -24.46
C GLU A 712 8.71 -16.05 -24.90
N SER A 713 9.28 -14.87 -24.66
CA SER A 713 8.65 -13.63 -25.12
C SER A 713 8.79 -13.47 -26.65
N ILE A 714 7.94 -12.62 -27.26
CA ILE A 714 8.05 -12.30 -28.70
C ILE A 714 9.44 -11.71 -29.00
N GLN A 715 9.96 -10.90 -28.07
CA GLN A 715 11.29 -10.30 -28.17
C GLN A 715 12.43 -11.34 -28.10
N GLU A 716 12.28 -12.39 -27.29
CA GLU A 716 13.24 -13.52 -27.23
C GLU A 716 13.22 -14.31 -28.55
N GLN A 717 12.03 -14.65 -29.05
CA GLN A 717 11.87 -15.37 -30.33
C GLN A 717 12.49 -14.64 -31.52
N LYS A 718 12.30 -13.32 -31.62
CA LYS A 718 12.83 -12.51 -32.73
C LYS A 718 14.36 -12.43 -32.75
N ASN A 719 15.03 -12.52 -31.60
CA ASN A 719 16.45 -12.20 -31.47
C ASN A 719 17.41 -13.41 -31.52
N ASN A 720 16.92 -14.65 -31.47
CA ASN A 720 17.74 -15.88 -31.56
C ASN A 720 18.94 -15.93 -30.58
N GLN A 721 18.88 -15.20 -29.47
CA GLN A 721 19.93 -15.11 -28.46
C GLN A 721 19.44 -15.74 -27.16
N LYS A 722 20.33 -16.42 -26.43
CA LYS A 722 20.06 -16.83 -25.06
C LYS A 722 19.69 -15.60 -24.23
N LYS A 723 18.67 -15.78 -23.37
CA LYS A 723 18.10 -14.80 -22.46
C LYS A 723 19.14 -13.78 -21.96
N LYS A 724 19.06 -12.56 -22.48
CA LYS A 724 19.71 -11.39 -21.88
C LYS A 724 18.83 -10.96 -20.70
N PRO A 725 19.41 -10.67 -19.53
CA PRO A 725 18.62 -10.24 -18.38
C PRO A 725 17.81 -9.00 -18.74
N HIS A 726 16.50 -9.16 -18.80
CA HIS A 726 15.56 -8.09 -19.08
C HIS A 726 15.20 -7.36 -17.78
N PRO A 727 14.92 -6.04 -17.76
CA PRO A 727 14.47 -5.34 -16.55
C PRO A 727 13.20 -5.91 -15.92
N LEU A 728 12.46 -6.76 -16.65
CA LEU A 728 11.27 -7.46 -16.17
C LEU A 728 11.58 -8.88 -15.61
N ASP A 729 12.80 -9.41 -15.79
CA ASP A 729 13.19 -10.73 -15.23
C ASP A 729 13.35 -10.71 -13.70
N SER A 730 13.43 -9.52 -13.11
CA SER A 730 13.47 -9.27 -11.66
C SER A 730 12.10 -8.95 -11.06
N LEU A 731 11.03 -8.96 -11.86
CA LEU A 731 9.66 -8.79 -11.37
C LEU A 731 9.11 -10.10 -10.76
N PRO A 732 8.05 -10.03 -9.93
CA PRO A 732 7.29 -11.21 -9.53
C PRO A 732 6.77 -12.01 -10.74
N PRO A 733 6.40 -13.29 -10.55
CA PRO A 733 5.78 -14.14 -11.56
C PRO A 733 4.77 -13.40 -12.46
N PRO A 734 4.88 -13.45 -13.80
CA PRO A 734 3.78 -13.11 -14.70
C PRO A 734 2.50 -13.82 -14.25
N GLU A 735 1.55 -13.02 -13.80
CA GLU A 735 0.23 -13.47 -13.29
C GLU A 735 -0.69 -13.90 -14.44
N THR A 736 -0.37 -13.42 -15.65
CA THR A 736 -1.25 -13.37 -16.81
C THR A 736 -0.40 -13.54 -18.08
N TYR A 737 -0.69 -14.53 -18.93
CA TYR A 737 0.04 -14.74 -20.19
C TYR A 737 -0.86 -14.49 -21.40
N SER A 738 -0.33 -13.79 -22.41
CA SER A 738 -1.00 -13.71 -23.72
C SER A 738 -0.65 -14.92 -24.60
N TYR A 739 -1.49 -15.20 -25.59
CA TYR A 739 -1.36 -16.18 -26.65
C TYR A 739 -1.77 -15.51 -27.97
N TYR A 740 -0.86 -15.49 -28.95
CA TYR A 740 -1.07 -14.78 -30.22
C TYR A 740 -1.36 -15.74 -31.40
N GLY A 741 -1.59 -17.02 -31.12
CA GLY A 741 -1.77 -18.05 -32.15
C GLY A 741 -3.18 -18.12 -32.77
N PRO A 742 -3.39 -19.04 -33.72
CA PRO A 742 -4.57 -19.06 -34.59
C PRO A 742 -5.90 -19.38 -33.89
N LEU A 743 -5.90 -19.97 -32.68
CA LEU A 743 -7.15 -20.30 -31.97
C LEU A 743 -7.94 -19.05 -31.54
N ASN A 744 -7.28 -17.88 -31.48
CA ASN A 744 -7.90 -16.57 -31.26
C ASN A 744 -9.06 -16.25 -32.22
N PHE A 745 -9.00 -16.79 -33.44
CA PHE A 745 -10.07 -16.64 -34.44
C PHE A 745 -11.43 -17.17 -33.96
N PHE A 746 -11.43 -18.24 -33.16
CA PHE A 746 -12.65 -18.83 -32.61
C PHE A 746 -13.06 -18.23 -31.27
N THR A 747 -12.18 -17.46 -30.62
CA THR A 747 -12.24 -17.14 -29.20
C THR A 747 -12.17 -15.62 -28.94
N TYR A 748 -12.73 -14.83 -29.87
CA TYR A 748 -12.82 -13.36 -29.73
C TYR A 748 -11.47 -12.72 -29.34
N ASN A 749 -10.36 -13.18 -29.92
CA ASN A 749 -9.00 -12.70 -29.61
C ASN A 749 -8.64 -12.67 -28.10
N VAL A 750 -9.33 -13.41 -27.22
CA VAL A 750 -9.13 -13.34 -25.76
C VAL A 750 -7.70 -13.68 -25.34
N GLY A 751 -6.99 -14.46 -26.17
CA GLY A 751 -5.58 -14.75 -25.98
C GLY A 751 -4.69 -13.51 -25.98
N LEU A 752 -5.12 -12.37 -26.51
CA LEU A 752 -4.48 -11.07 -26.20
C LEU A 752 -4.92 -10.62 -24.79
N HIS A 753 -4.52 -11.43 -23.81
CA HIS A 753 -5.14 -11.46 -22.50
C HIS A 753 -4.55 -10.39 -21.56
N ASN A 754 -3.24 -10.12 -21.67
CA ASN A 754 -2.65 -8.95 -21.01
C ASN A 754 -3.24 -7.65 -21.56
N GLU A 755 -3.37 -7.55 -22.89
CA GLU A 755 -3.99 -6.41 -23.57
C GLU A 755 -5.43 -6.18 -23.10
N HIS A 756 -6.18 -7.27 -22.94
CA HIS A 756 -7.56 -7.26 -22.49
C HIS A 756 -7.72 -6.87 -21.02
N HIS A 757 -6.89 -7.39 -20.10
CA HIS A 757 -6.90 -6.96 -18.69
C HIS A 757 -6.41 -5.52 -18.53
N ASP A 758 -5.42 -5.11 -19.33
CA ASP A 758 -4.95 -3.73 -19.38
C ASP A 758 -6.03 -2.79 -19.91
N PHE A 759 -6.88 -3.20 -20.86
CA PHE A 759 -7.91 -2.35 -21.45
C PHE A 759 -9.23 -3.10 -21.77
N PRO A 760 -10.03 -3.49 -20.75
CA PRO A 760 -11.27 -4.25 -20.92
C PRO A 760 -12.42 -3.45 -21.57
N ALA A 761 -12.17 -2.17 -21.90
CA ALA A 761 -13.07 -1.31 -22.66
C ALA A 761 -12.73 -1.29 -24.18
N ILE A 762 -11.64 -1.93 -24.61
CA ILE A 762 -11.24 -2.11 -26.01
C ILE A 762 -11.77 -3.47 -26.48
N PRO A 763 -12.60 -3.53 -27.54
CA PRO A 763 -13.20 -4.77 -27.99
C PRO A 763 -12.21 -5.66 -28.73
N TRP A 764 -12.52 -6.96 -28.76
CA TRP A 764 -11.73 -8.01 -29.41
C TRP A 764 -11.18 -7.69 -30.81
N THR A 765 -11.93 -6.96 -31.64
CA THR A 765 -11.51 -6.56 -33.00
C THR A 765 -10.31 -5.60 -33.01
N ARG A 766 -10.03 -4.93 -31.90
CA ARG A 766 -9.03 -3.86 -31.76
C ARG A 766 -7.88 -4.22 -30.82
N LEU A 767 -7.91 -5.36 -30.14
CA LEU A 767 -6.81 -5.81 -29.28
C LEU A 767 -5.48 -5.95 -30.03
N HIS A 768 -5.50 -6.42 -31.28
CA HIS A 768 -4.29 -6.47 -32.13
C HIS A 768 -3.74 -5.09 -32.47
N GLU A 769 -4.60 -4.07 -32.58
CA GLU A 769 -4.18 -2.68 -32.82
C GLU A 769 -3.62 -2.04 -31.54
N LEU A 770 -4.20 -2.34 -30.38
CA LEU A 770 -3.63 -1.99 -29.07
C LEU A 770 -2.23 -2.60 -28.90
N HIS A 771 -2.06 -3.90 -29.18
CA HIS A 771 -0.76 -4.57 -29.17
C HIS A 771 0.22 -3.90 -30.14
N ARG A 772 -0.22 -3.52 -31.35
CA ARG A 772 0.62 -2.85 -32.35
C ARG A 772 1.07 -1.46 -31.92
N ILE A 773 0.23 -0.70 -31.22
CA ILE A 773 0.56 0.65 -30.73
C ILE A 773 1.54 0.58 -29.56
N ALA A 774 1.25 -0.26 -28.56
CA ALA A 774 2.02 -0.37 -27.32
C ALA A 774 2.91 -1.63 -27.27
N SER A 775 3.47 -2.03 -28.42
CA SER A 775 4.21 -3.30 -28.58
C SER A 775 5.39 -3.46 -27.62
N GLU A 776 6.04 -2.36 -27.23
CA GLU A 776 7.15 -2.34 -26.28
C GLU A 776 6.73 -2.69 -24.84
N PHE A 777 5.44 -2.63 -24.51
CA PHE A 777 4.89 -3.05 -23.22
C PHE A 777 4.44 -4.53 -23.20
N TYR A 778 4.22 -5.13 -24.37
CA TYR A 778 3.69 -6.50 -24.51
C TYR A 778 4.69 -7.51 -25.09
N GLU A 779 5.50 -7.15 -26.09
CA GLU A 779 6.48 -8.06 -26.70
C GLU A 779 7.58 -8.57 -25.74
N PRO A 780 7.99 -7.84 -24.68
CA PRO A 780 8.91 -8.35 -23.68
C PRO A 780 8.26 -9.30 -22.66
N LEU A 781 6.92 -9.35 -22.59
CA LEU A 781 6.22 -10.23 -21.66
C LEU A 781 6.27 -11.69 -22.16
N PRO A 782 6.39 -12.68 -21.26
CA PRO A 782 6.32 -14.08 -21.64
C PRO A 782 4.91 -14.42 -22.15
N CYS A 783 4.82 -15.23 -23.19
CA CYS A 783 3.56 -15.55 -23.85
C CYS A 783 3.49 -17.02 -24.25
N HIS A 784 2.29 -17.60 -24.25
CA HIS A 784 2.10 -18.98 -24.67
C HIS A 784 2.05 -19.09 -26.18
N HIS A 785 2.71 -20.11 -26.73
CA HIS A 785 2.71 -20.37 -28.18
C HIS A 785 1.63 -21.37 -28.62
N SER A 786 1.05 -22.13 -27.68
CA SER A 786 0.01 -23.12 -27.98
C SER A 786 -0.82 -23.46 -26.73
N TRP A 787 -2.13 -23.19 -26.76
CA TRP A 787 -3.05 -23.65 -25.70
C TRP A 787 -3.15 -25.18 -25.59
N VAL A 788 -2.94 -25.92 -26.68
CA VAL A 788 -2.85 -27.39 -26.62
C VAL A 788 -1.63 -27.81 -25.80
N TRP A 789 -0.50 -27.14 -25.99
CA TRP A 789 0.70 -27.37 -25.20
C TRP A 789 0.49 -27.01 -23.74
N VAL A 790 -0.18 -25.88 -23.44
CA VAL A 790 -0.53 -25.47 -22.07
C VAL A 790 -1.31 -26.57 -21.33
N ILE A 791 -2.37 -27.14 -21.94
CA ILE A 791 -3.17 -28.22 -21.33
C ILE A 791 -2.28 -29.44 -20.99
N TRP A 792 -1.51 -29.93 -21.96
CA TRP A 792 -0.71 -31.14 -21.75
C TRP A 792 0.47 -30.92 -20.81
N THR A 793 1.11 -29.76 -20.85
CA THR A 793 2.16 -29.38 -19.89
C THR A 793 1.60 -29.24 -18.48
N PHE A 794 0.42 -28.62 -18.31
CA PHE A 794 -0.25 -28.55 -17.02
C PHE A 794 -0.53 -29.95 -16.44
N ILE A 795 -0.95 -30.91 -17.26
CA ILE A 795 -1.22 -32.28 -16.79
C ILE A 795 0.07 -33.07 -16.50
N LEU A 796 1.06 -32.99 -17.40
CA LEU A 796 2.20 -33.91 -17.44
C LEU A 796 3.47 -33.38 -16.74
N ASP A 797 3.70 -32.07 -16.72
CA ASP A 797 4.84 -31.50 -16.01
C ASP A 797 4.57 -31.54 -14.50
N LYS A 798 5.60 -31.75 -13.70
CA LYS A 798 5.54 -31.76 -12.24
C LYS A 798 5.80 -30.38 -11.61
N ASN A 799 6.36 -29.46 -12.39
CA ASN A 799 6.68 -28.09 -11.95
C ASN A 799 5.52 -27.10 -12.19
N VAL A 800 4.44 -27.55 -12.84
CA VAL A 800 3.22 -26.78 -13.10
C VAL A 800 2.04 -27.55 -12.54
N GLY A 801 1.12 -26.89 -11.85
CA GLY A 801 0.01 -27.55 -11.17
C GLY A 801 -0.95 -26.60 -10.49
N MET A 802 -1.78 -27.14 -9.60
CA MET A 802 -2.89 -26.40 -8.98
C MET A 802 -2.42 -25.24 -8.09
N TRP A 803 -1.20 -25.34 -7.54
CA TRP A 803 -0.55 -24.32 -6.71
C TRP A 803 0.05 -23.16 -7.51
N CYS A 804 0.21 -23.31 -8.83
CA CYS A 804 0.83 -22.33 -9.71
C CYS A 804 -0.10 -21.16 -10.04
N ARG A 805 -0.70 -20.56 -9.01
CA ARG A 805 -1.59 -19.38 -9.05
C ARG A 805 -1.07 -18.33 -8.07
N VAL A 806 -1.16 -17.08 -8.48
CA VAL A 806 -0.84 -15.93 -7.61
C VAL A 806 -2.04 -15.59 -6.73
N LYS A 807 -1.80 -15.37 -5.44
CA LYS A 807 -2.81 -14.95 -4.46
C LYS A 807 -2.42 -13.64 -3.78
N ARG A 808 -3.41 -12.81 -3.45
CA ARG A 808 -3.30 -11.57 -2.68
C ARG A 808 -4.16 -11.66 -1.43
N ALA A 809 -3.62 -11.22 -0.29
CA ALA A 809 -4.35 -11.23 0.98
C ALA A 809 -5.33 -10.05 1.15
N GLN A 810 -5.13 -8.98 0.39
CA GLN A 810 -5.89 -7.72 0.44
C GLN A 810 -5.94 -7.06 -0.95
N GLY A 811 -6.76 -6.01 -1.11
CA GLY A 811 -7.07 -5.37 -2.38
C GLY A 811 -8.42 -5.83 -2.95
N GLY A 812 -8.80 -5.29 -4.12
CA GLY A 812 -10.01 -5.71 -4.83
C GLY A 812 -11.29 -4.95 -4.50
N ARG A 813 -12.28 -5.03 -5.40
CA ARG A 813 -13.63 -4.46 -5.24
C ARG A 813 -14.69 -5.34 -5.91
N VAL A 814 -15.69 -5.74 -5.12
CA VAL A 814 -16.89 -6.45 -5.61
C VAL A 814 -17.67 -5.58 -6.59
N VAL A 815 -18.11 -6.17 -7.72
CA VAL A 815 -18.98 -5.52 -8.70
C VAL A 815 -20.38 -6.15 -8.67
N GLY A 816 -21.40 -5.30 -8.46
CA GLY A 816 -22.81 -5.71 -8.44
C GLY A 816 -23.38 -6.11 -7.07
N GLY A 817 -22.63 -5.89 -5.98
CA GLY A 817 -23.12 -6.09 -4.62
C GLY A 817 -24.15 -5.03 -4.20
N GLY A 818 -25.44 -5.37 -4.28
CA GLY A 818 -26.51 -4.55 -3.72
C GLY A 818 -26.45 -4.52 -2.19
N GLY A 819 -26.63 -3.34 -1.58
CA GLY A 819 -26.50 -3.16 -0.13
C GLY A 819 -27.52 -3.97 0.67
N GLY A 820 -27.03 -4.88 1.52
CA GLY A 820 -27.81 -5.68 2.47
C GLY A 820 -27.17 -5.65 3.87
N ARG A 821 -27.95 -5.25 4.87
CA ARG A 821 -27.51 -5.03 6.27
C ARG A 821 -27.13 -6.32 7.01
N ALA A 822 -26.09 -6.23 7.84
CA ALA A 822 -26.21 -6.59 9.25
C ALA A 822 -26.54 -5.31 10.05
N GLY A 823 -27.31 -5.40 11.15
CA GLY A 823 -27.91 -4.23 11.83
C GLY A 823 -26.92 -3.37 12.62
N GLU A 824 -27.26 -2.18 13.13
CA GLU A 824 -28.49 -1.33 13.05
C GLU A 824 -28.13 0.07 13.59
N SER A 825 -28.91 1.17 13.50
CA SER A 825 -30.26 1.40 12.94
C SER A 825 -30.40 2.87 12.48
N ILE A 826 -31.00 3.15 11.31
CA ILE A 826 -31.50 4.49 10.93
C ILE A 826 -32.89 4.38 10.26
N SER A 827 -33.75 5.35 10.56
CA SER A 827 -35.18 5.47 10.22
C SER A 827 -35.51 5.62 8.72
N ALA A 828 -36.70 5.17 8.34
CA ALA A 828 -37.20 5.19 6.97
C ALA A 828 -37.87 6.53 6.57
N SER A 829 -37.23 7.26 5.66
CA SER A 829 -37.80 8.20 4.69
C SER A 829 -36.69 8.58 3.72
N SER A 830 -36.79 8.48 2.40
CA SER A 830 -37.97 8.51 1.53
C SER A 830 -37.73 7.72 0.23
N ALA A 831 -38.68 6.90 -0.20
CA ALA A 831 -38.69 6.36 -1.56
C ALA A 831 -39.32 7.40 -2.53
N GLY A 832 -38.67 7.61 -3.68
CA GLY A 832 -39.13 8.47 -4.78
C GLY A 832 -38.57 7.93 -6.11
N PRO A 833 -39.29 8.10 -7.23
CA PRO A 833 -39.21 7.12 -8.32
C PRO A 833 -38.17 7.40 -9.41
N GLU A 834 -37.79 6.29 -10.06
CA GLU A 834 -37.32 6.16 -11.46
C GLU A 834 -36.01 6.82 -11.90
N GLY A 835 -35.17 6.00 -12.56
CA GLY A 835 -33.93 6.43 -13.21
C GLY A 835 -32.84 5.37 -13.23
N GLU A 836 -33.06 4.22 -13.89
CA GLU A 836 -31.98 3.26 -14.20
C GLU A 836 -30.96 3.89 -15.17
N SER A 837 -30.02 4.69 -14.66
CA SER A 837 -28.83 5.11 -15.40
C SER A 837 -27.84 3.96 -15.45
N GLY A 838 -27.61 3.39 -16.63
CA GLY A 838 -27.03 2.05 -16.76
C GLY A 838 -25.55 1.91 -16.40
N ASP A 839 -25.18 0.70 -15.98
CA ASP A 839 -23.83 0.24 -15.62
C ASP A 839 -22.90 0.09 -16.85
N GLY A 840 -22.68 1.19 -17.57
CA GLY A 840 -21.64 1.32 -18.59
C GLY A 840 -20.51 2.20 -18.08
N TRP A 841 -19.26 1.81 -18.40
CA TRP A 841 -18.06 2.59 -18.05
C TRP A 841 -18.24 4.05 -18.47
N LYS A 842 -18.15 4.98 -17.51
CA LYS A 842 -18.22 6.41 -17.80
C LYS A 842 -16.94 6.85 -18.49
N GLU A 843 -17.04 7.93 -19.26
CA GLU A 843 -15.89 8.53 -19.95
C GLU A 843 -14.78 8.98 -18.95
N SER A 844 -15.17 9.24 -17.70
CA SER A 844 -14.30 9.48 -16.54
C SER A 844 -13.56 8.25 -16.00
N GLU A 845 -13.88 7.03 -16.43
CA GLU A 845 -13.22 5.78 -16.02
C GLU A 845 -12.30 5.22 -17.13
N ILE A 846 -12.24 5.88 -18.29
CA ILE A 846 -11.26 5.63 -19.36
C ILE A 846 -9.99 6.48 -19.14
N GLN A 847 -10.02 7.43 -18.20
CA GLN A 847 -8.97 8.43 -17.95
C GLN A 847 -8.37 8.39 -16.52
N ASN A 848 -8.72 7.41 -15.68
CA ASN A 848 -8.23 7.27 -14.29
C ASN A 848 -7.76 5.83 -14.00
#